data_AF-Q22SC9-F1
#
_entry.id   AF-Q22SC9-F1
#
_cell.length_a   1.000
_cell.length_b   1.000
_cell.length_c   1.000
_cell.angle_alpha   90.00
_cell.angle_beta   90.00
_cell.angle_gamma   90.00
#
_symmetry.space_group_name_H-M   'P 1'
#
loop_
_entity.id
_entity.type
_entity.pdbx_description
1 polymer ?
#
loop_
_entity_poly.entity_id
_entity_poly.type
_entity_poly.pdbx_seq_one_letter_code
_entity_poly.pdbx_strand_id
1 'polypeptide(L)'
;MDSSPLNIQRVSQQMFEIDDPFILMMIQKDNQKEIQNLEQKYQIKIQINQGYGQVHILQQEDSIEEHLDQSIVDSIEKHFNNFEKVQKKKVTEQYVECNRDFYLKLNKVLQKYHTKLQQYHLDFIGNESQQDYDQNKIYQPLVVKSIQIQDKFLIQTCKIEQPEYLNFEEIDVLVLNMTQQGLFVDDFGYQLVNSNPGLKQLIKQLKQQIKTSNFIDEHVFYQGKKAISLLIQLQEDEKVCIDNLQVILNKLKEQKYKQKGHLRISVAIRECCGKKYVEAFGSYIKQAIKQKSYLNFPSEINFIVNERNENLISQQLDNLKKIELNEKEKLGLLSLFTSKSKKSQKEDKMWVEESIQSSLLRIQGKGTEVEEIVKIFKKLQQDCFIRFELPLNNGSLTEELVKYLQEIAIKQTMSIEISEKSVSIYAYKKTINKFLPIIANQIRGSQTMLRIQCQVPPNWSNQRENLLLVNLDLSSPEAMDCITAMKKTLPNSKVSRIQRVQNIKLWRNYMYEKQKLVQKGNAKELLLFHGTRNNKPEMIYNGTEEGFDFRLSAHGMYGRGTYFHEMASYSDGYAYHDGSKKVFFLAQVLVGNYYVGGSSGYVSPPIIPGTNGLRYDSIRSNYNEGQNMFIIYHNSKAYPTYLIDYN
;
A
#
# COMPACT_ATOMS: atom_id res chain seq x y z
N MET A 1 -2.86 -26.56 68.86
CA MET A 1 -3.19 -25.25 68.31
C MET A 1 -2.46 -25.12 66.99
N ASP A 2 -3.06 -25.06 65.82
CA ASP A 2 -4.41 -25.40 65.38
C ASP A 2 -4.26 -25.74 63.91
N SER A 3 -4.76 -26.90 63.53
CA SER A 3 -4.99 -27.28 62.15
C SER A 3 -6.41 -26.89 61.79
N SER A 4 -6.59 -26.02 60.79
CA SER A 4 -7.87 -25.86 60.11
C SER A 4 -7.62 -25.84 58.58
N PRO A 5 -8.27 -26.73 57.81
CA PRO A 5 -8.19 -26.74 56.35
C PRO A 5 -9.28 -25.83 55.73
N LEU A 6 -8.95 -25.15 54.64
CA LEU A 6 -9.93 -24.43 53.80
C LEU A 6 -10.63 -25.43 52.86
N ASN A 7 -11.93 -25.57 53.07
CA ASN A 7 -12.90 -26.32 52.28
C ASN A 7 -12.91 -25.90 50.79
N ILE A 8 -12.72 -26.85 49.88
CA ILE A 8 -13.15 -26.75 48.48
C ILE A 8 -14.39 -27.65 48.37
N GLN A 9 -15.59 -27.05 48.36
CA GLN A 9 -16.82 -27.78 48.03
C GLN A 9 -16.85 -28.09 46.53
N ARG A 10 -17.04 -29.37 46.17
CA ARG A 10 -17.20 -29.84 44.78
C ARG A 10 -18.66 -29.68 44.36
N VAL A 11 -18.94 -28.90 43.32
CA VAL A 11 -20.25 -28.89 42.63
C VAL A 11 -20.22 -29.97 41.55
N SER A 12 -21.22 -30.85 41.49
CA SER A 12 -21.35 -31.85 40.43
C SER A 12 -21.88 -31.17 39.14
N GLN A 13 -21.21 -31.40 37.99
CA GLN A 13 -21.55 -30.78 36.69
C GLN A 13 -21.62 -31.86 35.61
N GLN A 14 -22.70 -31.87 34.82
CA GLN A 14 -22.86 -32.71 33.62
C GLN A 14 -23.28 -31.89 32.40
N MET A 15 -22.99 -32.36 31.18
CA MET A 15 -23.18 -31.61 29.94
C MET A 15 -23.60 -32.50 28.75
N PHE A 16 -24.40 -31.96 27.84
CA PHE A 16 -24.73 -32.53 26.53
C PHE A 16 -24.73 -31.45 25.43
N GLU A 17 -24.66 -31.88 24.17
CA GLU A 17 -24.47 -31.00 23.00
C GLU A 17 -25.68 -31.01 22.06
N ILE A 18 -25.92 -29.88 21.39
CA ILE A 18 -26.89 -29.72 20.30
C ILE A 18 -26.17 -29.03 19.14
N ASP A 19 -26.22 -29.69 17.97
CA ASP A 19 -25.34 -29.44 16.82
C ASP A 19 -25.46 -28.05 16.17
N ASP A 20 -26.57 -27.33 16.36
CA ASP A 20 -26.82 -26.02 15.72
C ASP A 20 -26.90 -24.88 16.75
N PRO A 21 -25.83 -24.06 16.90
CA PRO A 21 -25.76 -22.92 17.80
C PRO A 21 -26.87 -21.88 17.61
N PHE A 22 -27.33 -21.67 16.38
CA PHE A 22 -28.40 -20.73 16.07
C PHE A 22 -29.76 -21.27 16.53
N ILE A 23 -29.98 -22.58 16.37
CA ILE A 23 -31.15 -23.26 16.95
C ILE A 23 -31.09 -23.21 18.47
N LEU A 24 -29.93 -23.40 19.09
CA LEU A 24 -29.74 -23.26 20.55
C LEU A 24 -30.12 -21.87 21.07
N MET A 25 -29.71 -20.82 20.34
CA MET A 25 -30.08 -19.44 20.63
C MET A 25 -31.60 -19.24 20.54
N MET A 26 -32.25 -19.83 19.53
CA MET A 26 -33.71 -19.78 19.41
C MET A 26 -34.42 -20.56 20.53
N ILE A 27 -33.92 -21.72 20.94
CA ILE A 27 -34.47 -22.51 22.06
C ILE A 27 -34.40 -21.69 23.35
N GLN A 28 -33.25 -21.08 23.66
CA GLN A 28 -33.09 -20.26 24.86
C GLN A 28 -34.07 -19.06 24.88
N LYS A 29 -34.34 -18.47 23.71
CA LYS A 29 -35.24 -17.31 23.57
C LYS A 29 -36.72 -17.71 23.59
N ASP A 30 -37.10 -18.74 22.84
CA ASP A 30 -38.50 -19.08 22.58
C ASP A 30 -39.06 -20.10 23.59
N ASN A 31 -38.21 -20.88 24.27
CA ASN A 31 -38.60 -21.96 25.21
C ASN A 31 -38.23 -21.66 26.68
N GLN A 32 -37.96 -20.40 27.02
CA GLN A 32 -37.46 -19.97 28.33
C GLN A 32 -38.36 -20.42 29.51
N LYS A 33 -39.69 -20.39 29.36
CA LYS A 33 -40.64 -20.85 30.39
C LYS A 33 -40.57 -22.35 30.65
N GLU A 34 -40.37 -23.13 29.59
CA GLU A 34 -40.31 -24.59 29.68
C GLU A 34 -38.99 -25.05 30.29
N ILE A 35 -37.89 -24.34 30.00
CA ILE A 35 -36.58 -24.53 30.65
C ILE A 35 -36.69 -24.23 32.15
N GLN A 36 -37.34 -23.13 32.55
CA GLN A 36 -37.56 -22.80 33.96
C GLN A 36 -38.39 -23.86 34.70
N ASN A 37 -39.39 -24.46 34.04
CA ASN A 37 -40.18 -25.55 34.62
C ASN A 37 -39.33 -26.81 34.86
N LEU A 38 -38.38 -27.11 33.96
CA LEU A 38 -37.44 -28.23 34.14
C LEU A 38 -36.46 -27.96 35.29
N GLU A 39 -35.92 -26.75 35.40
CA GLU A 39 -35.05 -26.33 36.51
C GLU A 39 -35.75 -26.50 37.87
N GLN A 40 -37.02 -26.07 37.97
CA GLN A 40 -37.81 -26.20 39.20
C GLN A 40 -38.18 -27.66 39.51
N LYS A 41 -38.58 -28.45 38.50
CA LYS A 41 -39.01 -29.84 38.69
C LYS A 41 -37.89 -30.73 39.23
N TYR A 42 -36.67 -30.52 38.75
CA TYR A 42 -35.51 -31.34 39.11
C TYR A 42 -34.58 -30.69 40.13
N GLN A 43 -34.90 -29.47 40.60
CA GLN A 43 -34.06 -28.69 41.54
C GLN A 43 -32.62 -28.50 41.03
N ILE A 44 -32.49 -28.14 39.76
CA ILE A 44 -31.23 -27.93 39.05
C ILE A 44 -31.20 -26.53 38.42
N LYS A 45 -30.04 -26.17 37.88
CA LYS A 45 -29.85 -24.99 37.04
C LYS A 45 -29.32 -25.40 35.68
N ILE A 46 -29.91 -24.88 34.61
CA ILE A 46 -29.54 -25.17 33.23
C ILE A 46 -28.84 -23.94 32.64
N GLN A 47 -27.56 -24.10 32.29
CA GLN A 47 -26.77 -23.07 31.62
C GLN A 47 -26.55 -23.43 30.16
N ILE A 48 -27.10 -22.61 29.25
CA ILE A 48 -26.94 -22.79 27.82
C ILE A 48 -25.73 -21.98 27.35
N ASN A 49 -24.71 -22.66 26.85
CA ASN A 49 -23.54 -22.06 26.24
C ASN A 49 -23.67 -22.09 24.71
N GLN A 50 -24.21 -21.00 24.16
CA GLN A 50 -24.47 -20.85 22.73
C GLN A 50 -23.21 -20.99 21.87
N GLY A 51 -22.04 -20.57 22.37
CA GLY A 51 -20.79 -20.59 21.61
C GLY A 51 -20.22 -21.98 21.36
N TYR A 52 -20.65 -22.99 22.14
CA TYR A 52 -20.15 -24.36 22.05
C TYR A 52 -21.27 -25.38 21.80
N GLY A 53 -22.51 -24.94 21.56
CA GLY A 53 -23.64 -25.87 21.41
C GLY A 53 -23.97 -26.65 22.69
N GLN A 54 -23.48 -26.21 23.86
CA GLN A 54 -23.49 -27.00 25.08
C GLN A 54 -24.60 -26.58 26.04
N VAL A 55 -25.23 -27.56 26.68
CA VAL A 55 -26.18 -27.36 27.77
C VAL A 55 -25.59 -28.00 29.03
N HIS A 56 -25.29 -27.15 30.02
CA HIS A 56 -24.72 -27.55 31.30
C HIS A 56 -25.82 -27.68 32.35
N ILE A 57 -25.84 -28.79 33.08
CA ILE A 57 -26.76 -29.06 34.17
C ILE A 57 -25.98 -28.97 35.49
N LEU A 58 -26.41 -28.07 36.36
CA LEU A 58 -25.77 -27.79 37.65
C LEU A 58 -26.72 -28.14 38.79
N GLN A 59 -26.22 -28.87 39.79
CA GLN A 59 -26.97 -29.16 41.01
C GLN A 59 -27.04 -27.92 41.92
N GLN A 60 -28.15 -27.73 42.66
CA GLN A 60 -28.26 -26.65 43.63
C GLN A 60 -27.46 -26.96 44.91
N GLU A 61 -26.91 -25.92 45.54
CA GLU A 61 -25.85 -25.99 46.58
C GLU A 61 -26.22 -26.78 47.86
N ASP A 62 -27.50 -27.12 48.07
CA ASP A 62 -27.99 -27.81 49.28
C ASP A 62 -28.10 -29.35 49.15
N SER A 63 -27.69 -29.94 48.02
CA SER A 63 -27.81 -31.39 47.79
C SER A 63 -26.64 -32.21 48.36
N ILE A 64 -26.95 -33.30 49.07
CA ILE A 64 -25.98 -34.17 49.76
C ILE A 64 -25.25 -35.14 48.78
N GLU A 65 -25.72 -35.27 47.53
CA GLU A 65 -25.21 -36.23 46.56
C GLU A 65 -24.00 -35.70 45.76
N GLU A 66 -22.93 -36.50 45.63
CA GLU A 66 -21.72 -36.13 44.88
C GLU A 66 -21.91 -36.18 43.34
N HIS A 67 -23.00 -36.77 42.85
CA HIS A 67 -23.29 -36.95 41.42
C HIS A 67 -24.79 -36.80 41.12
N LEU A 68 -25.12 -36.12 40.01
CA LEU A 68 -26.50 -36.03 39.49
C LEU A 68 -26.96 -37.40 38.96
N ASP A 69 -28.20 -37.79 39.25
CA ASP A 69 -28.80 -39.01 38.68
C ASP A 69 -28.87 -38.91 37.14
N GLN A 70 -28.26 -39.88 36.46
CA GLN A 70 -28.24 -39.99 35.00
C GLN A 70 -29.66 -39.98 34.41
N SER A 71 -30.65 -40.51 35.13
CA SER A 71 -32.05 -40.53 34.69
C SER A 71 -32.65 -39.12 34.50
N ILE A 72 -32.16 -38.14 35.26
CA ILE A 72 -32.57 -36.73 35.17
C ILE A 72 -31.94 -36.08 33.94
N VAL A 73 -30.65 -36.34 33.71
CA VAL A 73 -29.90 -35.82 32.56
C VAL A 73 -30.49 -36.31 31.25
N ASP A 74 -30.77 -37.61 31.14
CA ASP A 74 -31.43 -38.22 29.97
C ASP A 74 -32.82 -37.59 29.70
N SER A 75 -33.55 -37.21 30.76
CA SER A 75 -34.86 -36.57 30.65
C SER A 75 -34.76 -35.14 30.09
N ILE A 76 -33.75 -34.38 30.50
CA ILE A 76 -33.52 -33.00 30.05
C ILE A 76 -33.05 -33.00 28.60
N GLU A 77 -32.11 -33.87 28.25
CA GLU A 77 -31.63 -34.05 26.88
C GLU A 77 -32.80 -34.34 25.92
N LYS A 78 -33.74 -35.20 26.34
CA LYS A 78 -34.95 -35.51 25.55
C LYS A 78 -35.85 -34.28 25.29
N HIS A 79 -35.97 -33.36 26.24
CA HIS A 79 -36.74 -32.12 26.04
C HIS A 79 -36.05 -31.18 25.07
N PHE A 80 -34.74 -31.01 25.21
CA PHE A 80 -33.95 -30.16 24.33
C PHE A 80 -33.93 -30.67 22.87
N ASN A 81 -33.87 -31.99 22.67
CA ASN A 81 -34.01 -32.62 21.36
C ASN A 81 -35.40 -32.37 20.71
N ASN A 82 -36.46 -32.21 21.51
CA ASN A 82 -37.77 -31.83 20.99
C ASN A 82 -37.85 -30.34 20.62
N PHE A 83 -37.25 -29.46 21.42
CA PHE A 83 -37.17 -28.03 21.10
C PHE A 83 -36.42 -27.81 19.78
N GLU A 84 -35.30 -28.51 19.58
CA GLU A 84 -34.51 -28.46 18.36
C GLU A 84 -35.35 -28.81 17.11
N LYS A 85 -36.12 -29.90 17.17
CA LYS A 85 -37.00 -30.33 16.06
C LYS A 85 -38.07 -29.29 15.70
N VAL A 86 -38.62 -28.58 16.69
CA VAL A 86 -39.64 -27.55 16.45
C VAL A 86 -39.01 -26.32 15.80
N GLN A 87 -37.83 -25.92 16.26
CA GLN A 87 -37.15 -24.72 15.77
C GLN A 87 -36.58 -24.91 14.36
N LYS A 88 -36.04 -26.09 14.02
CA LYS A 88 -35.57 -26.41 12.65
C LYS A 88 -36.65 -26.23 11.58
N LYS A 89 -37.94 -26.42 11.91
CA LYS A 89 -39.05 -26.21 10.97
C LYS A 89 -39.35 -24.74 10.64
N LYS A 90 -38.84 -23.78 11.42
CA LYS A 90 -39.11 -22.34 11.26
C LYS A 90 -37.99 -21.58 10.55
N VAL A 91 -36.85 -22.23 10.29
CA VAL A 91 -35.65 -21.61 9.72
C VAL A 91 -35.57 -21.90 8.22
N THR A 92 -35.20 -20.88 7.43
CA THR A 92 -34.92 -20.99 5.99
C THR A 92 -33.46 -20.64 5.74
N GLU A 93 -32.81 -21.38 4.85
CA GLU A 93 -31.39 -21.23 4.52
C GLU A 93 -31.17 -20.94 3.04
N GLN A 94 -30.28 -20.00 2.71
CA GLN A 94 -29.83 -19.74 1.34
C GLN A 94 -28.33 -19.46 1.25
N TYR A 95 -27.78 -19.58 0.03
CA TYR A 95 -26.34 -19.48 -0.24
C TYR A 95 -26.03 -18.43 -1.32
N VAL A 96 -24.98 -17.64 -1.10
CA VAL A 96 -24.47 -16.65 -2.08
C VAL A 96 -22.96 -16.79 -2.24
N GLU A 97 -22.44 -16.83 -3.45
CA GLU A 97 -20.98 -16.84 -3.66
C GLU A 97 -20.33 -15.53 -3.15
N CYS A 98 -19.12 -15.61 -2.60
CA CYS A 98 -18.43 -14.49 -1.96
C CYS A 98 -16.96 -14.84 -1.77
N ASN A 99 -16.02 -13.93 -2.03
CA ASN A 99 -14.61 -14.10 -1.65
C ASN A 99 -14.31 -13.40 -0.31
N ARG A 100 -13.19 -13.76 0.35
CA ARG A 100 -12.81 -13.25 1.70
C ARG A 100 -12.68 -11.73 1.75
N ASP A 101 -12.20 -11.12 0.67
CA ASP A 101 -12.10 -9.66 0.52
C ASP A 101 -13.46 -8.96 0.42
N PHE A 102 -14.44 -9.60 -0.23
CA PHE A 102 -15.82 -9.12 -0.30
C PHE A 102 -16.48 -9.21 1.07
N TYR A 103 -16.23 -10.26 1.86
CA TYR A 103 -16.75 -10.42 3.23
C TYR A 103 -16.30 -9.32 4.20
N LEU A 104 -14.99 -9.06 4.29
CA LEU A 104 -14.45 -8.04 5.21
C LEU A 104 -14.96 -6.63 4.89
N LYS A 105 -15.24 -6.37 3.61
CA LYS A 105 -15.82 -5.10 3.13
C LYS A 105 -17.34 -5.05 3.35
N LEU A 106 -18.01 -6.19 3.20
CA LEU A 106 -19.44 -6.34 3.42
C LEU A 106 -19.79 -6.22 4.91
N ASN A 107 -18.95 -6.71 5.83
CA ASN A 107 -19.09 -6.50 7.27
C ASN A 107 -19.15 -5.00 7.63
N LYS A 108 -18.34 -4.14 6.98
CA LYS A 108 -18.40 -2.67 7.14
C LYS A 108 -19.70 -2.05 6.60
N VAL A 109 -20.26 -2.60 5.52
CA VAL A 109 -21.56 -2.15 4.98
C VAL A 109 -22.72 -2.65 5.84
N LEU A 110 -22.67 -3.90 6.32
CA LEU A 110 -23.65 -4.51 7.21
C LEU A 110 -23.70 -3.82 8.58
N GLN A 111 -22.57 -3.32 9.10
CA GLN A 111 -22.53 -2.46 10.29
C GLN A 111 -23.41 -1.20 10.14
N LYS A 112 -23.66 -0.72 8.92
CA LYS A 112 -24.59 0.40 8.66
C LYS A 112 -26.07 -0.01 8.69
N TYR A 113 -26.35 -1.30 8.51
CA TYR A 113 -27.70 -1.91 8.53
C TYR A 113 -27.95 -2.75 9.80
N HIS A 114 -27.08 -2.62 10.81
CA HIS A 114 -26.96 -3.46 12.00
C HIS A 114 -28.28 -3.77 12.70
N THR A 115 -29.19 -2.81 12.81
CA THR A 115 -30.49 -2.99 13.50
C THR A 115 -31.46 -3.90 12.76
N LYS A 116 -31.36 -4.02 11.43
CA LYS A 116 -32.21 -4.93 10.64
C LYS A 116 -31.64 -6.35 10.58
N LEU A 117 -30.35 -6.53 10.85
CA LEU A 117 -29.62 -7.78 10.57
C LEU A 117 -29.45 -8.71 11.78
N GLN A 118 -29.72 -8.24 13.00
CA GLN A 118 -29.62 -9.05 14.24
C GLN A 118 -30.54 -10.29 14.27
N GLN A 119 -31.47 -10.41 13.33
CA GLN A 119 -32.40 -11.53 13.23
C GLN A 119 -31.95 -12.63 12.25
N TYR A 120 -30.77 -12.50 11.62
CA TYR A 120 -30.22 -13.47 10.66
C TYR A 120 -28.85 -13.97 11.09
N HIS A 121 -28.57 -15.24 10.83
CA HIS A 121 -27.24 -15.87 10.97
C HIS A 121 -26.55 -15.88 9.61
N LEU A 122 -25.28 -15.46 9.55
CA LEU A 122 -24.51 -15.28 8.31
C LEU A 122 -23.17 -16.02 8.43
N ASP A 123 -23.00 -17.14 7.72
CA ASP A 123 -21.84 -18.02 7.86
C ASP A 123 -21.16 -18.31 6.53
N PHE A 124 -19.83 -18.37 6.47
CA PHE A 124 -19.13 -18.81 5.27
C PHE A 124 -19.08 -20.33 5.19
N ILE A 125 -19.56 -20.88 4.07
CA ILE A 125 -19.34 -22.24 3.64
C ILE A 125 -18.28 -22.22 2.55
N GLY A 126 -17.02 -22.37 2.96
CA GLY A 126 -16.00 -22.87 2.04
C GLY A 126 -16.35 -24.30 1.65
N ASN A 127 -16.02 -24.72 0.42
CA ASN A 127 -15.90 -26.15 0.17
C ASN A 127 -14.93 -26.70 1.23
N GLU A 128 -15.45 -27.66 1.98
CA GLU A 128 -14.83 -28.38 3.09
C GLU A 128 -15.00 -27.73 4.47
N SER A 129 -16.23 -27.93 4.97
CA SER A 129 -16.56 -28.54 6.27
C SER A 129 -15.96 -27.94 7.54
N GLN A 130 -16.85 -27.37 8.35
CA GLN A 130 -16.73 -27.02 9.76
C GLN A 130 -15.84 -27.97 10.57
N GLN A 131 -14.95 -27.39 11.37
CA GLN A 131 -14.64 -27.88 12.71
C GLN A 131 -14.03 -26.76 13.56
N ASP A 132 -14.69 -26.49 14.69
CA ASP A 132 -14.22 -25.79 15.89
C ASP A 132 -13.22 -24.68 15.64
N TYR A 133 -13.75 -23.67 15.00
CA TYR A 133 -13.50 -22.40 15.56
C TYR A 133 -14.26 -22.33 16.92
N ASP A 134 -13.77 -21.68 17.93
CA ASP A 134 -12.89 -20.64 17.55
C ASP A 134 -11.41 -21.10 17.60
N GLN A 135 -11.14 -22.34 18.06
CA GLN A 135 -9.80 -22.96 18.20
C GLN A 135 -8.96 -22.96 16.92
N ASN A 136 -9.59 -22.96 15.76
CA ASN A 136 -8.90 -22.93 14.49
C ASN A 136 -8.54 -21.52 14.00
N LYS A 137 -8.39 -20.48 14.85
CA LYS A 137 -7.69 -19.24 14.44
C LYS A 137 -6.26 -19.56 14.06
N ILE A 138 -6.14 -20.02 12.83
CA ILE A 138 -4.97 -20.35 12.10
C ILE A 138 -4.23 -19.02 11.88
N TYR A 139 -3.28 -18.76 12.77
CA TYR A 139 -2.44 -17.56 12.78
C TYR A 139 -1.46 -17.65 11.61
N GLN A 140 -1.59 -16.69 10.70
CA GLN A 140 -0.63 -16.53 9.62
C GLN A 140 0.52 -15.62 10.10
N PRO A 141 1.79 -15.96 9.79
CA PRO A 141 2.91 -15.11 10.13
C PRO A 141 2.73 -13.68 9.60
N LEU A 142 3.03 -12.68 10.43
CA LEU A 142 3.07 -11.29 9.99
C LEU A 142 4.28 -11.12 9.06
N VAL A 143 4.02 -10.94 7.77
CA VAL A 143 5.08 -10.69 6.78
C VAL A 143 5.59 -9.26 6.97
N VAL A 144 6.79 -9.14 7.54
CA VAL A 144 7.52 -7.88 7.69
C VAL A 144 8.06 -7.42 6.33
N LYS A 145 8.59 -8.36 5.55
CA LYS A 145 9.21 -8.07 4.26
C LYS A 145 9.13 -9.27 3.33
N SER A 146 8.89 -9.03 2.05
CA SER A 146 8.94 -10.05 1.00
C SER A 146 9.87 -9.64 -0.14
N ILE A 147 10.60 -10.62 -0.68
CA ILE A 147 11.42 -10.45 -1.88
C ILE A 147 11.15 -11.62 -2.82
N GLN A 148 10.76 -11.27 -4.05
CA GLN A 148 10.70 -12.21 -5.16
C GLN A 148 12.04 -12.23 -5.88
N ILE A 149 12.62 -13.43 -6.07
CA ILE A 149 13.83 -13.64 -6.88
C ILE A 149 13.44 -14.38 -8.17
N GLN A 150 13.75 -13.78 -9.32
CA GLN A 150 13.49 -14.32 -10.67
C GLN A 150 12.06 -14.86 -10.91
N ASP A 151 11.04 -14.29 -10.27
CA ASP A 151 9.64 -14.72 -10.32
C ASP A 151 9.40 -16.18 -9.87
N LYS A 152 10.37 -16.80 -9.16
CA LYS A 152 10.33 -18.21 -8.77
C LYS A 152 10.43 -18.48 -7.27
N PHE A 153 11.17 -17.65 -6.54
CA PHE A 153 11.34 -17.80 -5.09
C PHE A 153 10.72 -16.61 -4.37
N LEU A 154 9.83 -16.89 -3.43
CA LEU A 154 9.27 -15.91 -2.52
C LEU A 154 9.97 -16.03 -1.18
N ILE A 155 10.81 -15.08 -0.83
CA ILE A 155 11.50 -15.07 0.46
C ILE A 155 10.85 -14.02 1.34
N GLN A 156 10.38 -14.43 2.50
CA GLN A 156 9.71 -13.56 3.46
C GLN A 156 10.48 -13.50 4.77
N THR A 157 10.50 -12.33 5.39
CA THR A 157 10.82 -12.15 6.80
C THR A 157 9.50 -12.04 7.53
N CYS A 158 9.29 -12.92 8.50
CA CYS A 158 8.02 -13.03 9.20
C CYS A 158 8.22 -12.87 10.72
N LYS A 159 7.29 -12.18 11.36
CA LYS A 159 7.13 -12.18 12.82
C LYS A 159 5.97 -13.10 13.17
N ILE A 160 6.19 -13.98 14.13
CA ILE A 160 5.13 -14.86 14.65
C ILE A 160 4.95 -14.52 16.12
N GLU A 161 3.90 -13.77 16.42
CA GLU A 161 3.62 -13.30 17.78
C GLU A 161 2.85 -14.33 18.60
N GLN A 162 2.19 -15.30 17.95
CA GLN A 162 1.42 -16.36 18.59
C GLN A 162 1.71 -17.73 17.93
N PRO A 163 2.91 -18.31 18.16
CA PRO A 163 3.31 -19.57 17.53
C PRO A 163 2.41 -20.74 17.87
N GLU A 164 1.72 -20.71 19.01
CA GLU A 164 0.74 -21.70 19.42
C GLU A 164 -0.45 -21.84 18.46
N TYR A 165 -0.73 -20.80 17.68
CA TYR A 165 -1.83 -20.75 16.72
C TYR A 165 -1.36 -20.86 15.27
N LEU A 166 -0.08 -21.14 15.02
CA LEU A 166 0.51 -21.10 13.69
C LEU A 166 -0.23 -21.99 12.67
N ASN A 167 -0.50 -21.44 11.48
CA ASN A 167 -1.08 -22.18 10.37
C ASN A 167 -0.15 -23.26 9.83
N PHE A 168 -0.25 -24.46 10.37
CA PHE A 168 0.49 -25.62 9.89
C PHE A 168 0.05 -26.14 8.52
N GLU A 169 -1.16 -25.82 8.03
CA GLU A 169 -1.62 -26.23 6.70
C GLU A 169 -0.79 -25.58 5.58
N GLU A 170 -0.33 -24.36 5.86
CA GLU A 170 0.52 -23.55 4.98
C GLU A 170 2.01 -23.81 5.21
N ILE A 171 2.39 -24.84 5.97
CA ILE A 171 3.79 -25.21 6.23
C ILE A 171 4.04 -26.63 5.73
N ASP A 172 4.97 -26.78 4.80
CA ASP A 172 5.40 -28.10 4.32
C ASP A 172 6.65 -28.58 5.04
N VAL A 173 7.55 -27.65 5.39
CA VAL A 173 8.81 -27.94 6.09
C VAL A 173 9.01 -26.95 7.24
N LEU A 174 9.29 -27.48 8.43
CA LEU A 174 9.59 -26.71 9.63
C LEU A 174 11.01 -27.03 10.13
N VAL A 175 11.80 -25.99 10.37
CA VAL A 175 13.16 -26.11 10.92
C VAL A 175 13.20 -25.54 12.34
N LEU A 176 13.56 -26.37 13.32
CA LEU A 176 13.70 -25.97 14.73
C LEU A 176 15.16 -25.88 15.14
N ASN A 177 15.47 -24.95 16.06
CA ASN A 177 16.80 -24.80 16.64
C ASN A 177 16.80 -25.23 18.11
N MET A 178 17.63 -26.20 18.43
CA MET A 178 17.82 -26.71 19.79
C MET A 178 19.30 -26.90 20.09
N THR A 179 19.65 -27.07 21.36
CA THR A 179 20.99 -27.51 21.80
C THR A 179 21.01 -29.03 21.94
N GLN A 180 22.20 -29.64 21.99
CA GLN A 180 22.35 -31.08 22.27
C GLN A 180 21.84 -31.48 23.67
N GLN A 181 21.66 -30.50 24.55
CA GLN A 181 21.07 -30.69 25.87
C GLN A 181 19.53 -30.67 25.83
N GLY A 182 18.94 -30.39 24.66
CA GLY A 182 17.50 -30.35 24.44
C GLY A 182 16.85 -29.02 24.83
N LEU A 183 17.63 -27.95 24.99
CA LEU A 183 17.13 -26.60 25.23
C LEU A 183 16.84 -25.91 23.89
N PHE A 184 15.73 -25.19 23.80
CA PHE A 184 15.43 -24.40 22.61
C PHE A 184 16.29 -23.13 22.60
N VAL A 185 16.80 -22.79 21.42
CA VAL A 185 17.69 -21.64 21.25
C VAL A 185 16.91 -20.36 20.92
N ASP A 186 15.65 -20.50 20.54
CA ASP A 186 14.73 -19.41 20.24
C ASP A 186 13.36 -19.63 20.92
N ASP A 187 12.74 -18.51 21.32
CA ASP A 187 11.44 -18.50 22.01
C ASP A 187 10.33 -19.08 21.14
N PHE A 188 10.43 -18.90 19.82
CA PHE A 188 9.47 -19.44 18.86
C PHE A 188 9.42 -20.97 18.95
N GLY A 189 10.56 -21.65 18.84
CA GLY A 189 10.65 -23.11 18.95
C GLY A 189 10.20 -23.61 20.32
N TYR A 190 10.56 -22.91 21.40
CA TYR A 190 10.12 -23.25 22.75
C TYR A 190 8.59 -23.20 22.89
N GLN A 191 7.98 -22.09 22.47
CA GLN A 191 6.53 -21.89 22.58
C GLN A 191 5.77 -22.85 21.68
N LEU A 192 6.19 -22.98 20.41
CA LEU A 192 5.57 -23.85 19.41
C LEU A 192 5.54 -25.32 19.85
N VAL A 193 6.64 -25.83 20.40
CA VAL A 193 6.72 -27.22 20.87
C VAL A 193 5.91 -27.41 22.15
N ASN A 194 5.89 -26.44 23.06
CA ASN A 194 5.12 -26.55 24.29
C ASN A 194 3.60 -26.50 24.06
N SER A 195 3.16 -25.74 23.05
CA SER A 195 1.76 -25.62 22.67
C SER A 195 1.25 -26.75 21.78
N ASN A 196 2.14 -27.55 21.16
CA ASN A 196 1.77 -28.67 20.30
C ASN A 196 2.10 -30.04 20.93
N PRO A 197 1.12 -30.77 21.47
CA PRO A 197 1.35 -32.06 22.14
C PRO A 197 2.02 -33.10 21.23
N GLY A 198 1.62 -33.19 19.96
CA GLY A 198 2.20 -34.14 19.00
C GLY A 198 3.68 -33.84 18.70
N LEU A 199 4.00 -32.56 18.49
CA LEU A 199 5.38 -32.11 18.30
C LEU A 199 6.21 -32.34 19.57
N LYS A 200 5.67 -32.03 20.75
CA LYS A 200 6.29 -32.29 22.06
C LYS A 200 6.60 -33.76 22.28
N GLN A 201 5.69 -34.65 21.89
CA GLN A 201 5.87 -36.10 21.98
C GLN A 201 6.97 -36.58 21.03
N LEU A 202 6.99 -36.09 19.78
CA LEU A 202 8.04 -36.42 18.81
C LEU A 202 9.42 -35.97 19.32
N ILE A 203 9.55 -34.73 19.81
CA ILE A 203 10.79 -34.22 20.39
C ILE A 203 11.23 -35.08 21.59
N LYS A 204 10.29 -35.54 22.42
CA LYS A 204 10.58 -36.44 23.55
C LYS A 204 11.11 -37.81 23.08
N GLN A 205 10.60 -38.34 21.97
CA GLN A 205 11.10 -39.59 21.36
C GLN A 205 12.50 -39.40 20.76
N LEU A 206 12.79 -38.23 20.20
CA LEU A 206 14.08 -37.89 19.61
C LEU A 206 15.16 -37.52 20.64
N LYS A 207 14.82 -37.48 21.94
CA LYS A 207 15.70 -37.02 23.02
C LYS A 207 17.08 -37.71 23.05
N GLN A 208 17.18 -38.97 22.64
CA GLN A 208 18.47 -39.67 22.57
C GLN A 208 19.32 -39.20 21.38
N GLN A 209 18.71 -39.01 20.21
CA GLN A 209 19.39 -38.48 19.03
C GLN A 209 19.81 -37.02 19.22
N ILE A 210 18.97 -36.22 19.91
CA ILE A 210 19.27 -34.83 20.28
C ILE A 210 20.60 -34.75 21.04
N LYS A 211 20.87 -35.71 21.92
CA LYS A 211 22.10 -35.74 22.73
C LYS A 211 23.35 -36.18 21.97
N THR A 212 23.20 -36.89 20.86
CA THR A 212 24.32 -37.56 20.17
C THR A 212 24.61 -37.02 18.77
N SER A 213 23.72 -36.19 18.22
CA SER A 213 23.80 -35.71 16.84
C SER A 213 23.92 -34.17 16.81
N ASN A 214 24.55 -33.63 15.75
CA ASN A 214 24.63 -32.18 15.50
C ASN A 214 23.46 -31.67 14.64
N PHE A 215 22.71 -32.60 14.07
CA PHE A 215 21.61 -32.37 13.16
C PHE A 215 20.71 -33.61 13.20
N ILE A 216 19.40 -33.41 13.23
CA ILE A 216 18.43 -34.49 13.08
C ILE A 216 17.80 -34.35 11.70
N ASP A 217 17.81 -35.49 10.98
CA ASP A 217 17.20 -35.63 9.67
C ASP A 217 15.67 -35.49 9.73
N GLU A 218 15.01 -35.51 8.57
CA GLU A 218 13.58 -35.33 8.43
C GLU A 218 12.81 -36.36 9.24
N HIS A 219 12.00 -35.85 10.16
CA HIS A 219 10.92 -36.59 10.79
C HIS A 219 9.59 -35.96 10.37
N VAL A 220 8.55 -36.76 10.22
CA VAL A 220 7.22 -36.26 9.91
C VAL A 220 6.41 -36.22 11.18
N PHE A 221 5.82 -35.07 11.48
CA PHE A 221 4.71 -34.99 12.43
C PHE A 221 3.43 -34.60 11.69
N TYR A 222 2.31 -34.94 12.31
CA TYR A 222 1.00 -34.70 11.74
C TYR A 222 0.28 -33.64 12.56
N GLN A 223 -0.20 -32.60 11.88
CA GLN A 223 -1.17 -31.66 12.42
C GLN A 223 -2.50 -31.94 11.73
N GLY A 224 -3.44 -32.56 12.44
CA GLY A 224 -4.63 -33.13 11.82
C GLY A 224 -4.26 -34.13 10.71
N LYS A 225 -4.63 -33.84 9.46
CA LYS A 225 -4.32 -34.66 8.28
C LYS A 225 -3.06 -34.21 7.51
N LYS A 226 -2.49 -33.04 7.85
CA LYS A 226 -1.32 -32.49 7.15
C LYS A 226 -0.04 -33.14 7.69
N ALA A 227 0.74 -33.74 6.79
CA ALA A 227 2.09 -34.20 7.07
C ALA A 227 3.08 -33.04 6.91
N ILE A 228 3.89 -32.81 7.95
CA ILE A 228 4.85 -31.70 8.00
C ILE A 228 6.23 -32.27 8.27
N SER A 229 7.18 -31.92 7.39
CA SER A 229 8.57 -32.35 7.50
C SER A 229 9.29 -31.49 8.53
N LEU A 230 9.71 -32.11 9.63
CA LEU A 230 10.47 -31.50 10.72
C LEU A 230 11.96 -31.81 10.56
N LEU A 231 12.78 -30.75 10.61
CA LEU A 231 14.24 -30.82 10.66
C LEU A 231 14.73 -30.08 11.91
N ILE A 232 15.74 -30.63 12.59
CA ILE A 232 16.23 -30.02 13.85
C ILE A 232 17.73 -29.73 13.73
N GLN A 233 18.09 -28.48 13.96
CA GLN A 233 19.48 -28.04 14.10
C GLN A 233 19.85 -28.09 15.59
N LEU A 234 20.96 -28.77 15.93
CA LEU A 234 21.29 -29.10 17.34
C LEU A 234 22.53 -28.40 17.90
N GLN A 235 23.01 -27.32 17.27
CA GLN A 235 24.31 -26.75 17.63
C GLN A 235 24.31 -25.23 17.81
N GLU A 236 25.05 -24.77 18.83
CA GLU A 236 25.17 -23.37 19.21
C GLU A 236 26.14 -22.58 18.31
N ASP A 237 27.12 -23.26 17.71
CA ASP A 237 28.13 -22.67 16.84
C ASP A 237 27.56 -22.14 15.51
N GLU A 238 27.94 -20.91 15.15
CA GLU A 238 27.46 -20.20 13.96
C GLU A 238 27.86 -20.92 12.66
N LYS A 239 29.08 -21.49 12.60
CA LYS A 239 29.58 -22.18 11.41
C LYS A 239 28.83 -23.49 11.19
N VAL A 240 28.65 -24.27 12.24
CA VAL A 240 27.88 -25.54 12.17
C VAL A 240 26.42 -25.28 11.79
N CYS A 241 25.81 -24.19 12.27
CA CYS A 241 24.45 -23.79 11.90
C CYS A 241 24.33 -23.46 10.39
N ILE A 242 25.34 -22.78 9.82
CA ILE A 242 25.41 -22.50 8.38
C ILE A 242 25.62 -23.79 7.57
N ASP A 243 26.51 -24.69 8.02
CA ASP A 243 26.75 -25.98 7.36
C ASP A 243 25.45 -26.82 7.33
N ASN A 244 24.72 -26.84 8.45
CA ASN A 244 23.43 -27.52 8.57
C ASN A 244 22.36 -26.92 7.64
N LEU A 245 22.31 -25.59 7.46
CA LEU A 245 21.42 -24.97 6.48
C LEU A 245 21.69 -25.51 5.07
N GLN A 246 22.96 -25.64 4.69
CA GLN A 246 23.32 -26.13 3.36
C GLN A 246 22.89 -27.59 3.13
N VAL A 247 22.95 -28.42 4.18
CA VAL A 247 22.39 -29.78 4.18
C VAL A 247 20.87 -29.74 3.95
N ILE A 248 20.14 -28.89 4.67
CA ILE A 248 18.68 -28.72 4.51
C ILE A 248 18.33 -28.32 3.07
N LEU A 249 18.99 -27.28 2.55
CA LEU A 249 18.71 -26.78 1.20
C LEU A 249 19.00 -27.84 0.12
N ASN A 250 20.05 -28.64 0.29
CA ASN A 250 20.34 -29.73 -0.62
C ASN A 250 19.28 -30.84 -0.59
N LYS A 251 18.71 -31.14 0.58
CA LYS A 251 17.62 -32.12 0.70
C LYS A 251 16.35 -31.69 0.00
N LEU A 252 16.06 -30.39 -0.02
CA LEU A 252 14.93 -29.89 -0.77
C LEU A 252 15.00 -30.33 -2.23
N LYS A 253 16.18 -30.56 -2.83
CA LYS A 253 16.34 -31.06 -4.21
C LYS A 253 15.89 -32.52 -4.44
N GLU A 254 15.55 -33.28 -3.40
CA GLU A 254 15.07 -34.66 -3.52
C GLU A 254 13.74 -34.73 -4.29
N GLN A 255 13.50 -35.84 -5.00
CA GLN A 255 12.31 -36.00 -5.85
C GLN A 255 10.98 -35.88 -5.08
N LYS A 256 10.94 -36.33 -3.83
CA LYS A 256 9.74 -36.28 -2.98
C LYS A 256 9.21 -34.85 -2.76
N TYR A 257 10.10 -33.87 -2.73
CA TYR A 257 9.78 -32.45 -2.60
C TYR A 257 9.47 -31.81 -3.95
N LYS A 258 10.16 -32.23 -5.02
CA LYS A 258 9.93 -31.77 -6.40
C LYS A 258 8.51 -32.03 -6.91
N GLN A 259 7.87 -33.10 -6.47
CA GLN A 259 6.52 -33.47 -6.92
C GLN A 259 5.42 -32.55 -6.36
N LYS A 260 5.67 -31.86 -5.24
CA LYS A 260 4.68 -30.97 -4.61
C LYS A 260 4.51 -29.63 -5.32
N GLY A 261 5.37 -29.29 -6.28
CA GLY A 261 5.33 -28.01 -6.99
C GLY A 261 5.75 -26.88 -6.07
N HIS A 262 4.86 -26.38 -5.21
CA HIS A 262 5.09 -25.28 -4.30
C HIS A 262 5.44 -25.79 -2.89
N LEU A 263 6.57 -25.36 -2.32
CA LEU A 263 6.98 -25.71 -0.96
C LEU A 263 7.07 -24.48 -0.08
N ARG A 264 6.43 -24.54 1.09
CA ARG A 264 6.52 -23.51 2.12
C ARG A 264 7.39 -23.98 3.27
N ILE A 265 8.52 -23.29 3.45
CA ILE A 265 9.54 -23.64 4.42
C ILE A 265 9.61 -22.54 5.47
N SER A 266 9.46 -22.90 6.73
CA SER A 266 9.57 -21.97 7.86
C SER A 266 10.82 -22.27 8.68
N VAL A 267 11.70 -21.27 8.82
CA VAL A 267 12.98 -21.37 9.53
C VAL A 267 13.11 -20.22 10.52
N ALA A 268 13.28 -20.55 11.80
CA ALA A 268 13.61 -19.56 12.81
C ALA A 268 15.07 -19.13 12.72
N ILE A 269 15.30 -17.83 12.57
CA ILE A 269 16.65 -17.25 12.51
C ILE A 269 17.15 -16.99 13.93
N ARG A 270 18.30 -17.57 14.26
CA ARG A 270 18.98 -17.38 15.54
C ARG A 270 19.62 -15.99 15.62
N GLU A 271 19.62 -15.41 16.82
CA GLU A 271 20.25 -14.09 17.05
C GLU A 271 21.75 -14.08 16.71
N CYS A 272 22.47 -15.15 17.04
CA CYS A 272 23.91 -15.26 16.82
C CYS A 272 24.33 -15.52 15.37
N CYS A 273 23.39 -15.82 14.46
CA CYS A 273 23.69 -16.24 13.09
C CYS A 273 23.16 -15.27 12.02
N GLY A 274 22.49 -14.18 12.42
CA GLY A 274 21.59 -13.43 11.54
C GLY A 274 22.17 -13.06 10.17
N LYS A 275 23.30 -12.34 10.13
CA LYS A 275 23.87 -11.86 8.87
C LYS A 275 24.46 -12.99 8.00
N LYS A 276 25.36 -13.80 8.56
CA LYS A 276 26.10 -14.82 7.78
C LYS A 276 25.19 -15.95 7.29
N TYR A 277 24.13 -16.27 8.03
CA TYR A 277 23.14 -17.27 7.62
C TYR A 277 22.39 -16.84 6.36
N VAL A 278 21.93 -15.59 6.29
CA VAL A 278 21.26 -15.02 5.10
C VAL A 278 22.23 -14.89 3.92
N GLU A 279 23.50 -14.55 4.18
CA GLU A 279 24.54 -14.50 3.14
C GLU A 279 24.85 -15.88 2.55
N ALA A 280 24.95 -16.92 3.40
CA ALA A 280 25.15 -18.30 2.96
C ALA A 280 23.94 -18.80 2.16
N PHE A 281 22.72 -18.55 2.64
CA PHE A 281 21.49 -18.83 1.92
C PHE A 281 21.45 -18.15 0.55
N GLY A 282 21.75 -16.85 0.50
CA GLY A 282 21.79 -16.09 -0.75
C GLY A 282 22.85 -16.57 -1.72
N SER A 283 24.00 -17.04 -1.22
CA SER A 283 25.06 -17.64 -2.04
C SER A 283 24.61 -18.96 -2.66
N TYR A 284 23.88 -19.78 -1.89
CA TYR A 284 23.28 -21.01 -2.37
C TYR A 284 22.28 -20.77 -3.51
N ILE A 285 21.37 -19.81 -3.34
CA ILE A 285 20.38 -19.46 -4.37
C ILE A 285 21.07 -18.95 -5.64
N LYS A 286 22.10 -18.09 -5.51
CA LYS A 286 22.89 -17.63 -6.67
C LYS A 286 23.56 -18.77 -7.42
N GLN A 287 24.12 -19.74 -6.70
CA GLN A 287 24.73 -20.92 -7.32
C GLN A 287 23.69 -21.78 -8.05
N ALA A 288 22.53 -22.01 -7.43
CA ALA A 288 21.43 -22.75 -8.05
C ALA A 288 20.92 -22.09 -9.33
N ILE A 289 20.82 -20.75 -9.34
CA ILE A 289 20.49 -19.95 -10.52
C ILE A 289 21.55 -20.12 -11.61
N LYS A 290 22.84 -19.98 -11.27
CA LYS A 290 23.97 -20.09 -12.23
C LYS A 290 24.07 -21.47 -12.88
N GLN A 291 23.78 -22.52 -12.12
CA GLN A 291 23.87 -23.91 -12.59
C GLN A 291 22.69 -24.34 -13.48
N LYS A 292 21.74 -23.44 -13.73
CA LYS A 292 20.52 -23.73 -14.49
C LYS A 292 19.74 -24.96 -14.00
N SER A 293 19.90 -25.33 -12.73
CA SER A 293 19.30 -26.53 -12.12
C SER A 293 17.82 -26.32 -11.78
N TYR A 294 17.13 -25.44 -12.51
CA TYR A 294 15.80 -24.89 -12.19
C TYR A 294 14.65 -25.71 -12.78
N LEU A 295 14.85 -27.00 -12.99
CA LEU A 295 13.74 -27.92 -13.21
C LEU A 295 13.15 -28.29 -11.84
N ASN A 296 12.02 -27.62 -11.53
CA ASN A 296 10.99 -27.96 -10.53
C ASN A 296 11.17 -27.47 -9.08
N PHE A 297 11.23 -26.15 -8.84
CA PHE A 297 10.94 -25.55 -7.52
C PHE A 297 10.27 -24.17 -7.65
N PRO A 298 8.99 -24.02 -7.31
CA PRO A 298 8.56 -22.83 -6.58
C PRO A 298 8.69 -23.08 -5.08
N SER A 299 9.43 -22.20 -4.39
CA SER A 299 9.57 -22.28 -2.93
C SER A 299 9.36 -20.91 -2.30
N GLU A 300 8.50 -20.93 -1.29
CA GLU A 300 8.25 -19.84 -0.37
C GLU A 300 9.02 -20.14 0.93
N ILE A 301 9.87 -19.20 1.35
CA ILE A 301 10.77 -19.39 2.49
C ILE A 301 10.53 -18.26 3.48
N ASN A 302 10.08 -18.63 4.67
CA ASN A 302 9.72 -17.75 5.74
C ASN A 302 10.82 -17.77 6.81
N PHE A 303 11.61 -16.69 6.84
CA PHE A 303 12.56 -16.44 7.91
C PHE A 303 11.83 -15.83 9.10
N ILE A 304 11.67 -16.63 10.15
CA ILE A 304 11.02 -16.20 11.39
C ILE A 304 12.05 -15.46 12.22
N VAL A 305 11.80 -14.19 12.50
CA VAL A 305 12.70 -13.29 13.21
C VAL A 305 12.07 -12.78 14.50
N ASN A 306 12.92 -12.42 15.46
CA ASN A 306 12.51 -11.65 16.61
C ASN A 306 12.78 -10.15 16.39
N GLU A 307 12.22 -9.31 17.28
CA GLU A 307 12.30 -7.85 17.17
C GLU A 307 13.73 -7.31 17.09
N ARG A 308 14.70 -7.99 17.72
CA ARG A 308 16.10 -7.57 17.75
C ARG A 308 16.80 -7.74 16.40
N ASN A 309 16.40 -8.73 15.59
CA ASN A 309 17.07 -9.05 14.33
C ASN A 309 16.26 -8.67 13.08
N GLU A 310 15.01 -8.26 13.24
CA GLU A 310 14.11 -7.88 12.15
C GLU A 310 14.75 -6.93 11.13
N ASN A 311 15.30 -5.81 11.63
CA ASN A 311 15.92 -4.78 10.78
C ASN A 311 17.20 -5.29 10.10
N LEU A 312 18.03 -6.05 10.81
CA LEU A 312 19.30 -6.58 10.30
C LEU A 312 19.06 -7.57 9.16
N ILE A 313 18.14 -8.52 9.35
CA ILE A 313 17.78 -9.52 8.35
C ILE A 313 17.09 -8.88 7.13
N SER A 314 16.18 -7.92 7.38
CA SER A 314 15.51 -7.17 6.32
C SER A 314 16.49 -6.39 5.43
N GLN A 315 17.56 -5.83 6.01
CA GLN A 315 18.62 -5.16 5.26
C GLN A 315 19.48 -6.14 4.45
N GLN A 316 19.80 -7.32 4.99
CA GLN A 316 20.58 -8.32 4.24
C GLN A 316 19.81 -8.87 3.04
N LEU A 317 18.49 -9.03 3.17
CA LEU A 317 17.63 -9.40 2.05
C LEU A 317 17.67 -8.35 0.92
N ASP A 318 17.73 -7.05 1.22
CA ASP A 318 17.93 -6.02 0.18
C ASP A 318 19.27 -6.15 -0.55
N ASN A 319 20.33 -6.52 0.17
CA ASN A 319 21.63 -6.76 -0.42
C ASN A 319 21.60 -7.92 -1.41
N LEU A 320 20.80 -8.96 -1.15
CA LEU A 320 20.60 -10.06 -2.10
C LEU A 320 19.92 -9.58 -3.40
N LYS A 321 18.92 -8.70 -3.30
CA LYS A 321 18.24 -8.09 -4.45
C LYS A 321 19.18 -7.20 -5.28
N LYS A 322 20.07 -6.45 -4.63
CA LYS A 322 21.10 -5.62 -5.30
C LYS A 322 22.13 -6.47 -6.06
N ILE A 323 22.53 -7.61 -5.51
CA ILE A 323 23.47 -8.51 -6.19
C ILE A 323 22.84 -9.17 -7.42
N GLU A 324 21.53 -9.45 -7.40
CA GLU A 324 20.78 -9.92 -8.59
C GLU A 324 20.74 -8.86 -9.70
N LEU A 325 20.52 -7.59 -9.35
CA LEU A 325 20.57 -6.47 -10.30
C LEU A 325 21.94 -6.35 -10.98
N ASN A 326 23.03 -6.45 -10.22
CA ASN A 326 24.39 -6.40 -10.78
C ASN A 326 24.73 -7.59 -11.70
N GLU A 327 24.20 -8.80 -11.47
CA GLU A 327 24.37 -9.95 -12.38
C GLU A 327 23.51 -9.80 -13.65
N LYS A 328 22.30 -9.22 -13.54
CA LYS A 328 21.47 -8.82 -14.70
C LYS A 328 22.15 -7.73 -15.54
N GLU A 329 22.79 -6.76 -14.90
CA GLU A 329 23.57 -5.71 -15.56
C GLU A 329 24.84 -6.27 -16.23
N LYS A 330 25.51 -7.26 -15.62
CA LYS A 330 26.63 -7.99 -16.25
C LYS A 330 26.18 -8.85 -17.45
N LEU A 331 25.01 -9.49 -17.39
CA LEU A 331 24.45 -10.27 -18.51
C LEU A 331 23.86 -9.40 -19.62
N GLY A 332 23.48 -8.14 -19.30
CA GLY A 332 22.91 -7.17 -20.24
C GLY A 332 23.91 -6.49 -21.18
N LEU A 333 25.23 -6.68 -20.98
CA LEU A 333 26.27 -6.09 -21.84
C LEU A 333 26.69 -6.97 -23.03
N LEU A 334 26.13 -8.18 -23.18
CA LEU A 334 26.47 -9.12 -24.26
C LEU A 334 25.36 -9.39 -25.29
N SER A 335 24.25 -8.65 -25.26
CA SER A 335 23.20 -8.74 -26.30
C SER A 335 22.74 -7.40 -26.86
N LEU A 336 23.63 -6.39 -26.82
CA LEU A 336 23.57 -5.31 -27.80
C LEU A 336 24.00 -5.90 -29.15
N PHE A 337 23.24 -5.56 -30.20
CA PHE A 337 23.38 -5.88 -31.62
C PHE A 337 22.42 -6.94 -32.19
N THR A 338 21.62 -6.43 -33.14
CA THR A 338 20.70 -7.08 -34.09
C THR A 338 19.28 -7.31 -33.56
N SER A 339 18.20 -6.86 -34.21
CA SER A 339 18.02 -6.03 -35.40
C SER A 339 16.55 -5.55 -35.49
N LYS A 340 16.42 -4.34 -36.03
CA LYS A 340 15.32 -3.64 -36.68
C LYS A 340 13.92 -4.30 -36.89
N SER A 341 12.94 -3.40 -36.73
CA SER A 341 11.68 -3.22 -37.51
C SER A 341 10.49 -4.12 -37.13
N LYS A 342 9.22 -3.71 -37.20
CA LYS A 342 8.52 -2.50 -37.68
C LYS A 342 7.08 -2.60 -37.14
N LYS A 343 6.47 -1.46 -36.83
CA LYS A 343 5.02 -1.12 -36.85
C LYS A 343 3.99 -2.19 -36.39
N SER A 344 3.22 -1.89 -35.33
CA SER A 344 1.85 -1.36 -35.43
C SER A 344 1.09 -1.45 -34.09
N GLN A 345 0.31 -0.40 -33.83
CA GLN A 345 -1.01 -0.34 -33.17
C GLN A 345 -1.24 -0.94 -31.77
N LYS A 346 -1.71 -0.03 -30.88
CA LYS A 346 -2.81 -0.18 -29.90
C LYS A 346 -2.96 -1.53 -29.20
N GLU A 347 -2.72 -1.54 -27.89
CA GLU A 347 -3.76 -1.76 -26.86
C GLU A 347 -3.14 -1.63 -25.47
N ASP A 348 -3.80 -0.84 -24.61
CA ASP A 348 -3.58 -0.82 -23.17
C ASP A 348 -3.80 -2.24 -22.63
N LYS A 349 -2.73 -2.97 -22.32
CA LYS A 349 -2.84 -4.27 -21.65
C LYS A 349 -3.21 -4.06 -20.19
N MET A 350 -4.52 -4.04 -19.98
CA MET A 350 -5.24 -4.28 -18.73
C MET A 350 -4.80 -5.63 -18.13
N TRP A 351 -4.23 -5.61 -16.93
CA TRP A 351 -4.03 -6.83 -16.13
C TRP A 351 -5.19 -6.92 -15.14
N VAL A 352 -6.05 -7.92 -15.32
CA VAL A 352 -7.05 -8.33 -14.32
C VAL A 352 -6.47 -9.57 -13.65
N GLU A 353 -5.98 -9.44 -12.42
CA GLU A 353 -5.80 -10.61 -11.55
C GLU A 353 -7.17 -10.94 -10.96
N GLU A 354 -7.85 -11.93 -11.55
CA GLU A 354 -8.97 -12.60 -10.88
C GLU A 354 -8.40 -13.40 -9.70
N SER A 355 -8.69 -12.94 -8.47
CA SER A 355 -8.49 -13.75 -7.27
C SER A 355 -9.50 -14.90 -7.31
N ILE A 356 -9.09 -16.05 -7.84
CA ILE A 356 -9.89 -17.28 -7.80
C ILE A 356 -9.85 -17.83 -6.38
N GLN A 357 -10.91 -17.59 -5.62
CA GLN A 357 -11.45 -18.50 -4.60
C GLN A 357 -12.86 -18.00 -4.26
N SER A 358 -13.89 -18.59 -4.88
CA SER A 358 -15.28 -18.39 -4.52
C SER A 358 -15.58 -19.23 -3.27
N SER A 359 -15.92 -18.59 -2.15
CA SER A 359 -16.54 -19.23 -0.98
C SER A 359 -18.06 -19.02 -1.06
N LEU A 360 -18.88 -19.86 -0.44
CA LEU A 360 -20.32 -19.62 -0.31
C LEU A 360 -20.60 -18.93 1.03
N LEU A 361 -21.56 -18.03 1.08
CA LEU A 361 -22.08 -17.41 2.30
C LEU A 361 -23.49 -17.97 2.53
N ARG A 362 -23.65 -18.76 3.59
CA ARG A 362 -24.92 -19.24 4.14
C ARG A 362 -25.61 -18.12 4.91
N ILE A 363 -26.91 -17.99 4.69
CA ILE A 363 -27.79 -17.02 5.33
C ILE A 363 -28.97 -17.80 5.91
N GLN A 364 -29.10 -17.81 7.25
CA GLN A 364 -30.22 -18.45 7.95
C GLN A 364 -31.11 -17.39 8.62
N GLY A 365 -32.44 -17.53 8.50
CA GLY A 365 -33.42 -16.62 9.09
C GLY A 365 -34.85 -17.17 9.06
N LYS A 366 -35.83 -16.39 9.52
CA LYS A 366 -37.26 -16.79 9.52
C LYS A 366 -37.92 -16.46 8.16
N GLY A 367 -38.29 -17.48 7.38
CA GLY A 367 -39.17 -17.34 6.21
C GLY A 367 -38.71 -16.38 5.11
N THR A 368 -39.66 -15.65 4.50
CA THR A 368 -39.55 -14.83 3.27
C THR A 368 -38.49 -13.72 3.30
N GLU A 369 -37.93 -13.41 4.47
CA GLU A 369 -36.98 -12.32 4.67
C GLU A 369 -35.56 -12.65 4.15
N VAL A 370 -35.19 -13.94 4.10
CA VAL A 370 -33.88 -14.40 3.58
C VAL A 370 -33.72 -14.06 2.09
N GLU A 371 -34.81 -14.12 1.31
CA GLU A 371 -34.80 -13.83 -0.13
C GLU A 371 -34.49 -12.35 -0.45
N GLU A 372 -34.95 -11.42 0.38
CA GLU A 372 -34.68 -9.99 0.19
C GLU A 372 -33.20 -9.66 0.41
N ILE A 373 -32.60 -10.25 1.44
CA ILE A 373 -31.18 -10.11 1.73
C ILE A 373 -30.34 -10.68 0.58
N VAL A 374 -30.64 -11.90 0.12
CA VAL A 374 -29.93 -12.53 -1.01
C VAL A 374 -29.96 -11.66 -2.27
N LYS A 375 -31.06 -10.94 -2.55
CA LYS A 375 -31.12 -9.98 -3.66
C LYS A 375 -30.15 -8.80 -3.48
N ILE A 376 -30.00 -8.27 -2.28
CA ILE A 376 -29.04 -7.19 -1.97
C ILE A 376 -27.60 -7.68 -2.20
N PHE A 377 -27.28 -8.88 -1.72
CA PHE A 377 -25.96 -9.49 -1.86
C PHE A 377 -25.56 -9.73 -3.31
N LYS A 378 -26.46 -10.30 -4.14
CA LYS A 378 -26.21 -10.52 -5.57
C LYS A 378 -25.95 -9.23 -6.34
N LYS A 379 -26.61 -8.12 -5.95
CA LYS A 379 -26.37 -6.80 -6.55
C LYS A 379 -24.97 -6.24 -6.23
N LEU A 380 -24.45 -6.52 -5.03
CA LEU A 380 -23.11 -6.09 -4.60
C LEU A 380 -21.98 -6.90 -5.26
N GLN A 381 -22.19 -8.19 -5.57
CA GLN A 381 -21.20 -9.03 -6.27
C GLN A 381 -20.90 -8.59 -7.70
N GLN A 382 -21.88 -7.98 -8.39
CA GLN A 382 -21.73 -7.55 -9.79
C GLN A 382 -20.77 -6.36 -9.98
N ASP A 383 -20.35 -5.68 -8.91
CA ASP A 383 -19.30 -4.67 -8.95
C ASP A 383 -17.94 -5.32 -8.65
N CYS A 384 -17.16 -5.67 -9.69
CA CYS A 384 -15.85 -6.31 -9.54
C CYS A 384 -14.85 -5.40 -8.81
N PHE A 385 -14.08 -5.92 -7.84
CA PHE A 385 -12.99 -5.20 -7.17
C PHE A 385 -11.68 -5.45 -7.94
N ILE A 386 -10.99 -4.38 -8.34
CA ILE A 386 -9.82 -4.46 -9.23
C ILE A 386 -8.62 -3.71 -8.65
N ARG A 387 -7.40 -4.19 -8.96
CA ARG A 387 -6.12 -3.51 -8.69
C ARG A 387 -5.69 -2.73 -9.92
N PHE A 388 -5.25 -1.49 -9.73
CA PHE A 388 -4.68 -0.67 -10.79
C PHE A 388 -3.34 -0.09 -10.33
N GLU A 389 -2.28 -0.35 -11.11
CA GLU A 389 -0.93 0.11 -10.79
C GLU A 389 -0.52 1.27 -11.71
N LEU A 390 -0.16 2.41 -11.10
CA LEU A 390 0.35 3.59 -11.78
C LEU A 390 1.87 3.67 -11.61
N PRO A 391 2.66 3.52 -12.68
CA PRO A 391 4.11 3.61 -12.58
C PRO A 391 4.55 5.04 -12.25
N LEU A 392 5.52 5.14 -11.36
CA LEU A 392 6.19 6.38 -10.97
C LEU A 392 7.49 6.51 -11.76
N ASN A 393 7.55 7.52 -12.63
CA ASN A 393 8.73 7.82 -13.44
C ASN A 393 9.75 8.62 -12.59
N ASN A 394 10.55 7.95 -11.77
CA ASN A 394 11.65 8.50 -10.94
C ASN A 394 11.29 9.78 -10.16
N GLY A 395 10.73 9.61 -8.97
CA GLY A 395 10.47 10.67 -8.00
C GLY A 395 9.45 10.22 -6.94
N SER A 396 9.72 10.51 -5.67
CA SER A 396 8.82 10.32 -4.53
C SER A 396 7.66 11.32 -4.58
N LEU A 397 6.42 10.90 -4.31
CA LEU A 397 5.28 11.81 -4.30
C LEU A 397 5.45 12.92 -3.25
N THR A 398 4.89 14.10 -3.51
CA THR A 398 4.84 15.18 -2.51
C THR A 398 3.99 14.78 -1.30
N GLU A 399 4.35 15.24 -0.10
CA GLU A 399 3.61 14.94 1.14
C GLU A 399 2.13 15.36 1.07
N GLU A 400 1.84 16.50 0.43
CA GLU A 400 0.46 16.97 0.19
C GLU A 400 -0.33 15.99 -0.68
N LEU A 401 0.30 15.43 -1.73
CA LEU A 401 -0.36 14.46 -2.59
C LEU A 401 -0.56 13.13 -1.87
N VAL A 402 0.41 12.67 -1.07
CA VAL A 402 0.25 11.45 -0.24
C VAL A 402 -0.96 11.60 0.68
N LYS A 403 -1.09 12.74 1.37
CA LYS A 403 -2.22 13.02 2.25
C LYS A 403 -3.55 13.06 1.50
N TYR A 404 -3.59 13.72 0.34
CA TYR A 404 -4.78 13.75 -0.52
C TYR A 404 -5.21 12.36 -0.99
N LEU A 405 -4.25 11.51 -1.39
CA LEU A 405 -4.53 10.13 -1.80
C LEU A 405 -5.08 9.31 -0.63
N GLN A 406 -4.51 9.44 0.56
CA GLN A 406 -5.01 8.79 1.78
C GLN A 406 -6.44 9.25 2.15
N GLU A 407 -6.74 10.55 2.04
CA GLU A 407 -8.08 11.07 2.30
C GLU A 407 -9.13 10.56 1.30
N ILE A 408 -8.78 10.49 0.01
CA ILE A 408 -9.67 9.91 -1.01
C ILE A 408 -9.88 8.41 -0.76
N ALA A 409 -8.83 7.69 -0.39
CA ALA A 409 -8.91 6.27 -0.08
C ALA A 409 -9.94 6.00 1.03
N ILE A 410 -9.90 6.80 2.10
CA ILE A 410 -10.87 6.71 3.22
C ILE A 410 -12.28 7.09 2.74
N LYS A 411 -12.46 8.23 2.08
CA LYS A 411 -13.78 8.75 1.67
C LYS A 411 -14.49 7.87 0.64
N GLN A 412 -13.73 7.24 -0.25
CA GLN A 412 -14.26 6.47 -1.38
C GLN A 412 -14.16 4.95 -1.18
N THR A 413 -13.79 4.49 0.01
CA THR A 413 -13.66 3.06 0.35
C THR A 413 -12.68 2.33 -0.58
N MET A 414 -11.51 2.93 -0.80
CA MET A 414 -10.42 2.40 -1.63
C MET A 414 -9.19 2.10 -0.74
N SER A 415 -8.30 1.22 -1.19
CA SER A 415 -6.94 1.10 -0.61
C SER A 415 -5.92 1.68 -1.58
N ILE A 416 -4.92 2.40 -1.08
CA ILE A 416 -3.83 2.97 -1.89
C ILE A 416 -2.50 2.65 -1.21
N GLU A 417 -1.61 1.98 -1.95
CA GLU A 417 -0.24 1.67 -1.54
C GLU A 417 0.74 2.48 -2.40
N ILE A 418 1.72 3.10 -1.76
CA ILE A 418 2.69 3.99 -2.43
C ILE A 418 4.08 3.37 -2.24
N SER A 419 4.75 3.07 -3.34
CA SER A 419 6.14 2.60 -3.37
C SER A 419 7.04 3.65 -4.04
N GLU A 420 8.35 3.38 -4.07
CA GLU A 420 9.30 4.23 -4.81
C GLU A 420 9.05 4.25 -6.33
N LYS A 421 8.39 3.21 -6.87
CA LYS A 421 8.27 2.97 -8.32
C LYS A 421 6.83 2.93 -8.83
N SER A 422 5.83 2.89 -7.96
CA SER A 422 4.43 2.84 -8.37
C SER A 422 3.47 3.22 -7.25
N VAL A 423 2.25 3.59 -7.65
CA VAL A 423 1.09 3.71 -6.77
C VAL A 423 0.10 2.61 -7.15
N SER A 424 -0.23 1.72 -6.21
CA SER A 424 -1.23 0.67 -6.40
C SER A 424 -2.55 1.08 -5.77
N ILE A 425 -3.64 1.04 -6.54
CA ILE A 425 -4.99 1.42 -6.13
C ILE A 425 -5.89 0.18 -6.16
N TYR A 426 -6.66 -0.03 -5.09
CA TYR A 426 -7.57 -1.16 -4.94
C TYR A 426 -9.00 -0.64 -4.67
N ALA A 427 -9.92 -0.83 -5.62
CA ALA A 427 -11.33 -0.44 -5.46
C ALA A 427 -12.27 -1.18 -6.41
N TYR A 428 -13.59 -1.00 -6.23
CA TYR A 428 -14.59 -1.45 -7.20
C TYR A 428 -14.37 -0.85 -8.59
N LYS A 429 -14.66 -1.59 -9.67
CA LYS A 429 -14.43 -1.22 -11.06
C LYS A 429 -15.09 0.11 -11.43
N LYS A 430 -16.30 0.37 -10.94
CA LYS A 430 -16.96 1.67 -11.09
C LYS A 430 -16.21 2.80 -10.37
N THR A 431 -15.71 2.53 -9.17
CA THR A 431 -14.92 3.47 -8.37
C THR A 431 -13.55 3.74 -9.02
N ILE A 432 -12.83 2.70 -9.45
CA ILE A 432 -11.59 2.85 -10.22
C ILE A 432 -11.87 3.62 -11.51
N ASN A 433 -12.82 3.23 -12.34
CA ASN A 433 -13.10 3.94 -13.59
C ASN A 433 -13.44 5.42 -13.37
N LYS A 434 -14.11 5.74 -12.26
CA LYS A 434 -14.46 7.12 -11.89
C LYS A 434 -13.26 7.93 -11.37
N PHE A 435 -12.42 7.34 -10.52
CA PHE A 435 -11.39 8.08 -9.78
C PHE A 435 -9.97 7.88 -10.33
N LEU A 436 -9.71 6.83 -11.10
CA LEU A 436 -8.43 6.55 -11.71
C LEU A 436 -7.94 7.70 -12.60
N PRO A 437 -8.76 8.29 -13.50
CA PRO A 437 -8.31 9.43 -14.30
C PRO A 437 -7.91 10.63 -13.44
N ILE A 438 -8.63 10.84 -12.32
CA ILE A 438 -8.38 11.93 -11.38
C ILE A 438 -7.04 11.69 -10.66
N ILE A 439 -6.85 10.49 -10.09
CA ILE A 439 -5.64 10.11 -9.36
C ILE A 439 -4.42 10.09 -10.30
N ALA A 440 -4.54 9.52 -11.49
CA ALA A 440 -3.47 9.48 -12.48
C ALA A 440 -3.05 10.88 -12.96
N ASN A 441 -4.00 11.82 -13.09
CA ASN A 441 -3.69 13.20 -13.44
C ASN A 441 -3.02 13.96 -12.28
N GLN A 442 -3.40 13.70 -11.03
CA GLN A 442 -2.73 14.30 -9.85
C GLN A 442 -1.32 13.72 -9.63
N ILE A 443 -1.12 12.42 -9.88
CA ILE A 443 0.21 11.79 -9.79
C ILE A 443 1.12 12.31 -10.91
N ARG A 444 0.67 12.29 -12.19
CA ARG A 444 1.43 12.90 -13.29
C ARG A 444 1.65 14.40 -13.03
N GLY A 445 0.65 15.07 -12.48
CA GLY A 445 0.69 16.30 -11.68
C GLY A 445 1.97 16.47 -10.87
N SER A 446 2.06 15.75 -9.77
CA SER A 446 3.17 15.87 -8.83
C SER A 446 4.50 15.36 -9.38
N GLN A 447 4.52 14.30 -10.18
CA GLN A 447 5.77 13.72 -10.71
C GLN A 447 6.44 14.64 -11.72
N THR A 448 5.65 15.22 -12.62
CA THR A 448 6.16 16.23 -13.52
C THR A 448 6.60 17.46 -12.69
N MET A 449 5.98 17.75 -11.52
CA MET A 449 6.39 18.85 -10.62
C MET A 449 7.73 18.60 -9.99
N LEU A 450 7.99 17.39 -9.50
CA LEU A 450 9.25 17.04 -8.89
C LEU A 450 10.41 17.05 -9.90
N ARG A 451 10.18 16.52 -11.11
CA ARG A 451 11.17 16.55 -12.18
C ARG A 451 11.50 17.98 -12.62
N ILE A 452 10.48 18.83 -12.67
CA ILE A 452 10.59 20.22 -13.09
C ILE A 452 11.13 21.12 -11.95
N GLN A 453 10.88 20.78 -10.68
CA GLN A 453 11.39 21.49 -9.50
C GLN A 453 12.88 21.26 -9.23
N CYS A 454 13.48 20.18 -9.77
CA CYS A 454 14.86 19.79 -9.45
C CYS A 454 15.91 20.17 -10.49
N GLN A 455 15.52 20.75 -11.64
CA GLN A 455 16.48 21.16 -12.67
C GLN A 455 16.43 22.67 -12.89
N VAL A 456 17.48 23.35 -12.42
CA VAL A 456 17.79 24.70 -12.89
C VAL A 456 18.29 24.64 -14.34
N PRO A 457 18.14 25.70 -15.14
CA PRO A 457 18.63 25.73 -16.51
C PRO A 457 20.12 25.36 -16.59
N PRO A 458 20.56 24.59 -17.60
CA PRO A 458 21.93 24.10 -17.69
C PRO A 458 22.96 25.21 -17.90
N ASN A 459 22.53 26.37 -18.40
CA ASN A 459 23.36 27.57 -18.53
C ASN A 459 23.57 28.30 -17.18
N TRP A 460 22.89 27.92 -16.10
CA TRP A 460 23.08 28.56 -14.80
C TRP A 460 24.44 28.21 -14.20
N SER A 461 25.08 29.21 -13.61
CA SER A 461 26.29 29.06 -12.82
C SER A 461 25.97 28.34 -11.51
N ASN A 462 26.90 27.53 -11.02
CA ASN A 462 26.80 26.91 -9.69
C ASN A 462 26.65 28.00 -8.62
N GLN A 463 25.60 27.90 -7.81
CA GLN A 463 25.29 28.85 -6.76
C GLN A 463 24.82 28.15 -5.48
N ARG A 464 25.14 28.74 -4.32
CA ARG A 464 24.65 28.29 -3.00
C ARG A 464 23.49 29.15 -2.50
N GLU A 465 23.53 30.43 -2.83
CA GLU A 465 22.52 31.41 -2.42
C GLU A 465 21.28 31.33 -3.31
N ASN A 466 20.16 31.86 -2.81
CA ASN A 466 18.91 31.86 -3.56
C ASN A 466 19.02 32.71 -4.85
N LEU A 467 19.72 33.84 -4.79
CA LEU A 467 19.85 34.79 -5.88
C LEU A 467 21.31 34.93 -6.29
N LEU A 468 21.58 34.79 -7.58
CA LEU A 468 22.83 35.23 -8.21
C LEU A 468 22.51 36.05 -9.47
N LEU A 469 23.14 37.21 -9.60
CA LEU A 469 23.14 37.99 -10.84
C LEU A 469 24.44 37.73 -11.59
N VAL A 470 24.35 37.05 -12.73
CA VAL A 470 25.53 36.71 -13.55
C VAL A 470 25.66 37.73 -14.67
N ASN A 471 26.70 38.55 -14.63
CA ASN A 471 27.06 39.43 -15.75
C ASN A 471 27.47 38.58 -16.94
N LEU A 472 26.75 38.71 -18.06
CA LEU A 472 27.09 38.00 -19.29
C LEU A 472 28.15 38.78 -20.07
N ASP A 473 29.07 38.05 -20.70
CA ASP A 473 29.91 38.60 -21.75
C ASP A 473 29.01 39.00 -22.93
N LEU A 474 29.05 40.27 -23.33
CA LEU A 474 28.21 40.80 -24.42
C LEU A 474 28.51 40.15 -25.77
N SER A 475 29.66 39.48 -25.92
CA SER A 475 30.01 38.70 -27.12
C SER A 475 29.53 37.25 -27.07
N SER A 476 29.02 36.78 -25.92
CA SER A 476 28.51 35.41 -25.78
C SER A 476 27.24 35.20 -26.60
N PRO A 477 26.96 33.97 -27.09
CA PRO A 477 25.73 33.67 -27.83
C PRO A 477 24.46 34.06 -27.06
N GLU A 478 24.42 33.79 -25.76
CA GLU A 478 23.28 34.12 -24.90
C GLU A 478 23.01 35.62 -24.81
N ALA A 479 24.06 36.43 -24.64
CA ALA A 479 23.92 37.89 -24.64
C ALA A 479 23.55 38.42 -26.02
N MET A 480 24.14 37.86 -27.09
CA MET A 480 23.85 38.25 -28.48
C MET A 480 22.40 37.95 -28.87
N ASP A 481 21.79 36.88 -28.38
CA ASP A 481 20.37 36.61 -28.57
C ASP A 481 19.48 37.69 -27.94
N CYS A 482 19.81 38.12 -26.72
CA CYS A 482 19.13 39.21 -26.02
C CYS A 482 19.27 40.54 -26.77
N ILE A 483 20.50 40.88 -27.20
CA ILE A 483 20.80 42.09 -27.97
C ILE A 483 20.04 42.07 -29.31
N THR A 484 20.03 40.93 -29.99
CA THR A 484 19.33 40.77 -31.27
C THR A 484 17.83 40.94 -31.09
N ALA A 485 17.24 40.31 -30.07
CA ALA A 485 15.83 40.47 -29.75
C ALA A 485 15.46 41.94 -29.48
N MET A 486 16.28 42.66 -28.71
CA MET A 486 16.09 44.07 -28.42
C MET A 486 16.21 44.95 -29.69
N LYS A 487 17.29 44.76 -30.45
CA LYS A 487 17.61 45.59 -31.63
C LYS A 487 16.64 45.45 -32.79
N LYS A 488 15.79 44.41 -32.82
CA LYS A 488 14.68 44.30 -33.77
C LYS A 488 13.78 45.53 -33.79
N THR A 489 13.62 46.20 -32.64
CA THR A 489 12.75 47.39 -32.53
C THR A 489 13.44 48.60 -31.89
N LEU A 490 14.62 48.41 -31.28
CA LEU A 490 15.49 49.48 -30.77
C LEU A 490 16.88 49.40 -31.43
N PRO A 491 17.02 49.70 -32.73
CA PRO A 491 18.28 49.49 -33.44
C PRO A 491 19.42 50.39 -32.96
N ASN A 492 19.10 51.60 -32.48
CA ASN A 492 20.07 52.62 -32.09
C ASN A 492 20.52 52.53 -30.62
N SER A 493 19.92 51.64 -29.82
CA SER A 493 20.26 51.51 -28.40
C SER A 493 21.66 50.90 -28.22
N LYS A 494 22.40 51.41 -27.24
CA LYS A 494 23.72 50.87 -26.85
C LYS A 494 23.60 50.08 -25.56
N VAL A 495 23.61 48.75 -25.67
CA VAL A 495 23.63 47.84 -24.51
C VAL A 495 24.97 47.97 -23.78
N SER A 496 24.90 48.20 -22.47
CA SER A 496 26.05 48.36 -21.59
C SER A 496 26.28 47.17 -20.67
N ARG A 497 25.21 46.47 -20.28
CA ARG A 497 25.26 45.28 -19.42
C ARG A 497 24.04 44.40 -19.64
N ILE A 498 24.24 43.09 -19.59
CA ILE A 498 23.18 42.10 -19.48
C ILE A 498 23.50 41.21 -18.28
N GLN A 499 22.55 41.09 -17.36
CA GLN A 499 22.67 40.19 -16.22
C GLN A 499 21.62 39.09 -16.34
N ARG A 500 22.08 37.82 -16.31
CA ARG A 500 21.18 36.69 -16.12
C ARG A 500 20.79 36.60 -14.64
N VAL A 501 19.50 36.57 -14.38
CA VAL A 501 18.96 36.40 -13.03
C VAL A 501 18.85 34.92 -12.73
N GLN A 502 19.45 34.47 -11.63
CA GLN A 502 19.36 33.10 -11.13
C GLN A 502 18.71 33.09 -9.74
N ASN A 503 17.39 33.23 -9.68
CA ASN A 503 16.63 33.16 -8.44
C ASN A 503 15.95 31.78 -8.32
N ILE A 504 16.44 30.93 -7.41
CA ILE A 504 15.99 29.53 -7.26
C ILE A 504 14.52 29.45 -6.88
N LYS A 505 14.07 30.25 -5.90
CA LYS A 505 12.67 30.25 -5.44
C LYS A 505 11.72 30.69 -6.55
N LEU A 506 12.02 31.81 -7.23
CA LEU A 506 11.19 32.28 -8.33
C LEU A 506 11.17 31.29 -9.50
N TRP A 507 12.30 30.64 -9.80
CA TRP A 507 12.38 29.60 -10.82
C TRP A 507 11.52 28.39 -10.47
N ARG A 508 11.55 27.92 -9.22
CA ARG A 508 10.69 26.82 -8.75
C ARG A 508 9.20 27.15 -8.92
N ASN A 509 8.79 28.36 -8.53
CA ASN A 509 7.41 28.82 -8.68
C ASN A 509 6.99 28.92 -10.16
N TYR A 510 7.87 29.46 -11.00
CA TYR A 510 7.68 29.54 -12.44
C TYR A 510 7.49 28.17 -13.10
N MET A 511 8.39 27.26 -12.77
CA MET A 511 8.42 25.91 -13.32
C MET A 511 7.20 25.09 -12.89
N TYR A 512 6.70 25.29 -11.66
CA TYR A 512 5.43 24.73 -11.21
C TYR A 512 4.24 25.18 -12.07
N GLU A 513 4.12 26.48 -12.37
CA GLU A 513 3.05 26.99 -13.23
C GLU A 513 3.21 26.56 -14.69
N LYS A 514 4.44 26.51 -15.21
CA LYS A 514 4.74 26.03 -16.58
C LYS A 514 4.15 24.65 -16.81
N GLN A 515 4.27 23.82 -15.80
CA GLN A 515 3.80 22.47 -15.88
C GLN A 515 2.28 22.32 -15.80
N LYS A 516 1.62 23.11 -14.95
CA LYS A 516 0.15 23.13 -14.93
C LYS A 516 -0.39 23.45 -16.33
N LEU A 517 0.32 24.30 -17.08
CA LEU A 517 0.00 24.55 -18.49
C LEU A 517 0.31 23.37 -19.43
N VAL A 518 1.44 22.67 -19.24
CA VAL A 518 1.76 21.43 -19.99
C VAL A 518 0.65 20.38 -19.80
N GLN A 519 0.16 20.21 -18.58
CA GLN A 519 -0.90 19.24 -18.28
C GLN A 519 -2.27 19.62 -18.84
N LYS A 520 -2.53 20.92 -18.98
CA LYS A 520 -3.68 21.43 -19.74
C LYS A 520 -3.54 21.24 -21.26
N GLY A 521 -2.38 20.82 -21.76
CA GLY A 521 -2.08 20.69 -23.17
C GLY A 521 -1.76 22.01 -23.89
N ASN A 522 -1.49 23.10 -23.15
CA ASN A 522 -1.17 24.40 -23.74
C ASN A 522 -0.10 25.15 -22.94
N ALA A 523 1.16 24.78 -23.14
CA ALA A 523 2.33 25.35 -22.46
C ALA A 523 3.05 26.43 -23.26
N LYS A 524 2.32 27.25 -24.04
CA LYS A 524 2.96 28.30 -24.84
C LYS A 524 3.73 29.27 -23.93
N GLU A 525 5.02 29.38 -24.18
CA GLU A 525 5.98 30.23 -23.46
C GLU A 525 6.59 31.20 -24.46
N LEU A 526 6.72 32.47 -24.07
CA LEU A 526 7.35 33.51 -24.89
C LEU A 526 8.40 34.24 -24.07
N LEU A 527 9.40 34.77 -24.75
CA LEU A 527 10.36 35.71 -24.18
C LEU A 527 9.89 37.13 -24.51
N LEU A 528 9.56 37.94 -23.51
CA LEU A 528 8.89 39.23 -23.67
C LEU A 528 9.55 40.33 -22.82
N PHE A 529 9.44 41.58 -23.27
CA PHE A 529 10.04 42.72 -22.59
C PHE A 529 9.11 43.31 -21.52
N HIS A 530 9.68 43.82 -20.42
CA HIS A 530 8.95 44.49 -19.35
C HIS A 530 9.76 45.63 -18.72
N GLY A 531 9.25 46.86 -18.80
CA GLY A 531 9.79 48.02 -18.10
C GLY A 531 9.06 48.31 -16.79
N THR A 532 9.79 48.71 -15.75
CA THR A 532 9.24 48.89 -14.38
C THR A 532 8.96 50.35 -14.00
N ARG A 533 9.23 51.30 -14.89
CA ARG A 533 9.07 52.76 -14.70
C ARG A 533 9.72 53.27 -13.41
N ASN A 534 8.92 53.55 -12.39
CA ASN A 534 9.36 54.14 -11.13
C ASN A 534 9.74 53.07 -10.09
N ASN A 535 9.38 51.80 -10.34
CA ASN A 535 9.72 50.71 -9.44
C ASN A 535 11.14 50.22 -9.72
N LYS A 536 11.95 50.13 -8.67
CA LYS A 536 13.32 49.63 -8.81
C LYS A 536 13.31 48.17 -9.29
N PRO A 537 14.12 47.79 -10.29
CA PRO A 537 14.19 46.42 -10.78
C PRO A 537 14.49 45.37 -9.70
N GLU A 538 15.23 45.76 -8.64
CA GLU A 538 15.56 44.90 -7.51
C GLU A 538 14.34 44.33 -6.79
N MET A 539 13.22 45.06 -6.78
CA MET A 539 11.97 44.58 -6.17
C MET A 539 11.41 43.33 -6.87
N ILE A 540 11.79 43.10 -8.13
CA ILE A 540 11.32 41.97 -8.94
C ILE A 540 12.31 40.81 -8.85
N TYR A 541 13.60 41.03 -9.14
CA TYR A 541 14.55 39.92 -9.19
C TYR A 541 14.97 39.42 -7.79
N ASN A 542 14.92 40.26 -6.76
CA ASN A 542 15.26 39.91 -5.38
C ASN A 542 14.05 39.41 -4.57
N GLY A 543 12.90 39.24 -5.23
CA GLY A 543 11.71 38.69 -4.61
C GLY A 543 11.97 37.35 -3.93
N THR A 544 11.62 37.25 -2.64
CA THR A 544 11.72 35.99 -1.88
C THR A 544 10.51 35.10 -2.08
N GLU A 545 9.33 35.70 -2.28
CA GLU A 545 8.05 35.00 -2.49
C GLU A 545 7.45 35.35 -3.86
N GLU A 546 7.56 36.61 -4.27
CA GLU A 546 6.93 37.15 -5.47
C GLU A 546 7.97 37.83 -6.36
N GLY A 547 7.97 37.53 -7.66
CA GLY A 547 8.79 38.24 -8.63
C GLY A 547 8.03 39.42 -9.21
N PHE A 548 7.43 39.23 -10.39
CA PHE A 548 6.46 40.17 -10.91
C PHE A 548 5.17 40.09 -10.10
N ASP A 549 4.74 41.20 -9.50
CA ASP A 549 3.50 41.25 -8.72
C ASP A 549 2.45 42.16 -9.37
N PHE A 550 1.41 41.56 -9.96
CA PHE A 550 0.36 42.33 -10.65
C PHE A 550 -0.46 43.21 -9.69
N ARG A 551 -0.40 42.96 -8.37
CA ARG A 551 -1.03 43.82 -7.37
C ARG A 551 -0.36 45.19 -7.32
N LEU A 552 0.91 45.29 -7.72
CA LEU A 552 1.63 46.57 -7.81
C LEU A 552 1.43 47.28 -9.16
N SER A 553 0.77 46.63 -10.13
CA SER A 553 0.42 47.24 -11.41
C SER A 553 -0.73 48.24 -11.27
N ALA A 554 -0.62 49.36 -11.98
CA ALA A 554 -1.74 50.25 -12.22
C ALA A 554 -2.81 49.57 -13.11
N HIS A 555 -4.06 50.06 -13.04
CA HIS A 555 -5.12 49.62 -13.96
C HIS A 555 -4.75 49.97 -15.40
N GLY A 556 -4.65 48.96 -16.26
CA GLY A 556 -4.40 49.12 -17.69
C GLY A 556 -5.62 48.81 -18.55
N MET A 557 -5.48 49.00 -19.86
CA MET A 557 -6.56 48.82 -20.84
C MET A 557 -7.19 47.42 -20.84
N TYR A 558 -6.43 46.40 -20.40
CA TYR A 558 -6.86 45.01 -20.40
C TYR A 558 -7.18 44.48 -19.00
N GLY A 559 -7.11 45.31 -17.96
CA GLY A 559 -7.32 44.91 -16.57
C GLY A 559 -6.11 45.14 -15.66
N ARG A 560 -6.22 44.70 -14.39
CA ARG A 560 -5.14 44.73 -13.40
C ARG A 560 -4.32 43.44 -13.48
N GLY A 561 -3.30 43.46 -14.32
CA GLY A 561 -2.36 42.37 -14.56
C GLY A 561 -0.93 42.88 -14.72
N THR A 562 0.04 41.98 -14.88
CA THR A 562 1.41 42.33 -15.30
C THR A 562 1.47 42.31 -16.82
N TYR A 563 1.94 43.41 -17.42
CA TYR A 563 1.96 43.61 -18.87
C TYR A 563 3.36 43.32 -19.42
N PHE A 564 3.43 42.48 -20.45
CA PHE A 564 4.66 42.15 -21.18
C PHE A 564 4.46 42.45 -22.66
N HIS A 565 5.50 42.87 -23.37
CA HIS A 565 5.40 43.30 -24.76
C HIS A 565 6.39 42.55 -25.67
N GLU A 566 5.98 42.22 -26.90
CA GLU A 566 6.84 41.57 -27.90
C GLU A 566 7.98 42.50 -28.40
N MET A 567 7.68 43.79 -28.55
CA MET A 567 8.63 44.84 -28.95
C MET A 567 9.34 45.49 -27.76
N ALA A 568 10.68 45.58 -27.82
CA ALA A 568 11.49 46.31 -26.86
C ALA A 568 11.20 47.82 -26.88
N SER A 569 10.92 48.40 -28.06
CA SER A 569 10.62 49.84 -28.20
C SER A 569 9.39 50.28 -27.43
N TYR A 570 8.40 49.40 -27.26
CA TYR A 570 7.26 49.70 -26.41
C TYR A 570 7.67 49.73 -24.93
N SER A 571 8.43 48.73 -24.49
CA SER A 571 8.92 48.64 -23.11
C SER A 571 9.94 49.73 -22.77
N ASP A 572 10.62 50.34 -23.74
CA ASP A 572 11.49 51.51 -23.55
C ASP A 572 10.74 52.70 -22.95
N GLY A 573 9.49 52.94 -23.37
CA GLY A 573 8.61 53.97 -22.79
C GLY A 573 8.20 53.67 -21.34
N TYR A 574 8.55 52.48 -20.83
CA TYR A 574 8.30 52.03 -19.47
C TYR A 574 9.62 51.67 -18.75
N ALA A 575 10.78 51.92 -19.34
CA ALA A 575 12.06 51.55 -18.74
C ALA A 575 12.31 52.31 -17.43
N TYR A 576 12.96 51.64 -16.48
CA TYR A 576 13.46 52.28 -15.28
C TYR A 576 14.68 53.13 -15.64
N HIS A 577 14.75 54.35 -15.10
CA HIS A 577 15.87 55.26 -15.33
C HIS A 577 16.83 55.21 -14.12
N ASP A 578 18.04 54.70 -14.36
CA ASP A 578 19.16 54.72 -13.41
C ASP A 578 20.16 55.79 -13.85
N GLY A 579 19.90 57.03 -13.44
CA GLY A 579 20.61 58.20 -13.96
C GLY A 579 20.35 58.38 -15.46
N SER A 580 21.42 58.35 -16.27
CA SER A 580 21.30 58.42 -17.74
C SER A 580 21.02 57.08 -18.41
N LYS A 581 21.05 55.97 -17.66
CA LYS A 581 20.85 54.61 -18.18
C LYS A 581 19.40 54.20 -18.05
N LYS A 582 18.94 53.43 -19.03
CA LYS A 582 17.64 52.77 -18.99
C LYS A 582 17.80 51.29 -18.70
N VAL A 583 16.82 50.74 -17.99
CA VAL A 583 16.80 49.34 -17.56
C VAL A 583 15.41 48.75 -17.81
N PHE A 584 15.36 47.57 -18.42
CA PHE A 584 14.16 46.75 -18.47
C PHE A 584 14.51 45.26 -18.38
N PHE A 585 13.49 44.43 -18.17
CA PHE A 585 13.60 42.98 -18.19
C PHE A 585 13.32 42.40 -19.57
N LEU A 586 14.00 41.30 -19.88
CA LEU A 586 13.58 40.31 -20.87
C LEU A 586 13.20 39.03 -20.10
N ALA A 587 11.91 38.75 -20.03
CA ALA A 587 11.32 37.78 -19.13
C ALA A 587 10.76 36.57 -19.90
N GLN A 588 10.90 35.38 -19.32
CA GLN A 588 10.15 34.20 -19.77
C GLN A 588 8.72 34.26 -19.22
N VAL A 589 7.74 34.14 -20.10
CA VAL A 589 6.32 34.35 -19.78
C VAL A 589 5.47 33.20 -20.29
N LEU A 590 4.71 32.60 -19.38
CA LEU A 590 3.79 31.51 -19.64
C LEU A 590 2.45 32.05 -20.12
N VAL A 591 2.34 32.27 -21.43
CA VAL A 591 1.14 32.84 -22.06
C VAL A 591 0.03 31.81 -22.25
N GLY A 592 0.35 30.53 -22.42
CA GLY A 592 -0.61 29.42 -22.52
C GLY A 592 -1.73 29.66 -23.54
N ASN A 593 -2.95 29.23 -23.21
CA ASN A 593 -4.14 29.55 -23.99
C ASN A 593 -4.59 30.98 -23.70
N TYR A 594 -4.31 31.91 -24.59
CA TYR A 594 -4.68 33.31 -24.38
C TYR A 594 -6.03 33.67 -25.00
N TYR A 595 -6.74 34.58 -24.34
CA TYR A 595 -7.90 35.26 -24.91
C TYR A 595 -7.44 36.50 -25.69
N VAL A 596 -8.00 36.72 -26.89
CA VAL A 596 -7.68 37.91 -27.70
C VAL A 596 -8.69 39.02 -27.42
N GLY A 597 -8.18 40.23 -27.10
CA GLY A 597 -9.00 41.37 -26.70
C GLY A 597 -9.09 41.51 -25.18
N GLY A 598 -10.01 42.33 -24.65
CA GLY A 598 -10.23 42.43 -23.21
C GLY A 598 -10.90 43.73 -22.79
N SER A 599 -10.99 43.93 -21.47
CA SER A 599 -11.61 45.09 -20.85
C SER A 599 -10.79 45.57 -19.66
N SER A 600 -10.79 46.87 -19.40
CA SER A 600 -10.11 47.49 -18.25
C SER A 600 -10.63 46.99 -16.89
N GLY A 601 -11.82 46.40 -16.85
CA GLY A 601 -12.43 45.84 -15.64
C GLY A 601 -11.92 44.43 -15.27
N TYR A 602 -11.06 43.81 -16.08
CA TYR A 602 -10.62 42.46 -15.80
C TYR A 602 -9.62 42.37 -14.64
N VAL A 603 -9.85 41.37 -13.78
CA VAL A 603 -8.95 40.97 -12.69
C VAL A 603 -8.44 39.52 -12.86
N SER A 604 -8.92 38.84 -13.90
CA SER A 604 -8.49 37.51 -14.33
C SER A 604 -8.88 37.29 -15.81
N PRO A 605 -8.24 36.35 -16.54
CA PRO A 605 -8.67 36.01 -17.89
C PRO A 605 -10.10 35.43 -17.90
N PRO A 606 -10.86 35.61 -18.99
CA PRO A 606 -12.24 35.12 -19.08
C PRO A 606 -12.33 33.58 -19.04
N ILE A 607 -13.54 33.07 -18.79
CA ILE A 607 -13.85 31.64 -18.87
C ILE A 607 -13.93 31.22 -20.34
N ILE A 608 -13.38 30.06 -20.67
CA ILE A 608 -13.45 29.44 -21.99
C ILE A 608 -14.89 28.97 -22.23
N PRO A 609 -15.58 29.45 -23.27
CA PRO A 609 -16.96 29.05 -23.57
C PRO A 609 -17.11 27.53 -23.70
N GLY A 610 -18.20 26.98 -23.16
CA GLY A 610 -18.50 25.54 -23.25
C GLY A 610 -17.68 24.64 -22.31
N THR A 611 -16.92 25.21 -21.37
CA THR A 611 -16.17 24.45 -20.35
C THR A 611 -16.81 24.62 -18.96
N ASN A 612 -16.56 23.67 -18.05
CA ASN A 612 -16.96 23.75 -16.64
C ASN A 612 -16.06 24.74 -15.86
N GLY A 613 -16.09 26.02 -16.24
CA GLY A 613 -15.39 27.10 -15.54
C GLY A 613 -13.88 27.19 -15.78
N LEU A 614 -13.33 26.53 -16.81
CA LEU A 614 -11.92 26.68 -17.16
C LEU A 614 -11.68 28.09 -17.71
N ARG A 615 -10.63 28.76 -17.24
CA ARG A 615 -10.22 30.10 -17.74
C ARG A 615 -9.10 29.99 -18.75
N TYR A 616 -9.02 31.00 -19.62
CA TYR A 616 -7.81 31.28 -20.38
C TYR A 616 -6.62 31.53 -19.42
N ASP A 617 -5.41 31.32 -19.92
CA ASP A 617 -4.20 31.40 -19.11
C ASP A 617 -3.62 32.81 -19.05
N SER A 618 -3.85 33.61 -20.10
CA SER A 618 -3.49 35.02 -20.21
C SER A 618 -4.43 35.77 -21.16
N ILE A 619 -4.21 37.08 -21.29
CA ILE A 619 -4.87 37.91 -22.29
C ILE A 619 -3.82 38.43 -23.27
N ARG A 620 -4.12 38.37 -24.56
CA ARG A 620 -3.34 38.96 -25.65
C ARG A 620 -4.07 40.17 -26.21
N SER A 621 -3.36 41.28 -26.41
CA SER A 621 -3.91 42.44 -27.12
C SER A 621 -4.34 42.09 -28.54
N ASN A 622 -5.24 42.88 -29.12
CA ASN A 622 -5.65 42.72 -30.52
C ASN A 622 -4.84 43.63 -31.46
N TYR A 623 -3.52 43.56 -31.38
CA TYR A 623 -2.60 44.31 -32.25
C TYR A 623 -2.07 43.43 -33.37
N ASN A 624 -1.34 44.05 -34.31
CA ASN A 624 -0.68 43.32 -35.38
C ASN A 624 0.28 42.26 -34.83
N GLU A 625 0.50 41.20 -35.60
CA GLU A 625 1.42 40.14 -35.23
C GLU A 625 2.83 40.70 -34.95
N GLY A 626 3.47 40.24 -33.88
CA GLY A 626 4.76 40.76 -33.41
C GLY A 626 4.70 42.09 -32.64
N GLN A 627 3.52 42.67 -32.44
CA GLN A 627 3.32 43.93 -31.70
C GLN A 627 2.44 43.76 -30.46
N ASN A 628 2.25 42.53 -29.98
CA ASN A 628 1.26 42.23 -28.97
C ASN A 628 1.78 42.42 -27.56
N MET A 629 0.85 42.81 -26.70
CA MET A 629 0.98 42.68 -25.26
C MET A 629 0.36 41.37 -24.79
N PHE A 630 1.01 40.77 -23.80
CA PHE A 630 0.46 39.67 -23.03
C PHE A 630 0.30 40.11 -21.57
N ILE A 631 -0.91 39.93 -21.03
CA ILE A 631 -1.27 40.34 -19.68
C ILE A 631 -1.47 39.11 -18.83
N ILE A 632 -0.69 39.04 -17.75
CA ILE A 632 -0.61 37.91 -16.84
C ILE A 632 -1.23 38.28 -15.49
N TYR A 633 -2.15 37.45 -15.02
CA TYR A 633 -2.91 37.65 -13.77
C TYR A 633 -2.48 36.67 -12.68
N HIS A 634 -1.22 36.25 -12.72
CA HIS A 634 -0.65 35.28 -11.79
C HIS A 634 0.86 35.50 -11.72
N ASN A 635 1.37 35.85 -10.53
CA ASN A 635 2.75 36.30 -10.34
C ASN A 635 3.78 35.25 -10.81
N SER A 636 3.55 33.99 -10.44
CA SER A 636 4.44 32.88 -10.82
C SER A 636 4.38 32.47 -12.30
N LYS A 637 3.62 33.14 -13.16
CA LYS A 637 3.60 32.84 -14.61
C LYS A 637 4.64 33.60 -15.42
N ALA A 638 5.50 34.38 -14.77
CA ALA A 638 6.60 35.07 -15.43
C ALA A 638 7.87 34.97 -14.58
N TYR A 639 9.01 34.76 -15.23
CA TYR A 639 10.33 34.72 -14.60
C TYR A 639 11.23 35.83 -15.18
N PRO A 640 11.87 36.67 -14.35
CA PRO A 640 12.68 37.80 -14.81
C PRO A 640 14.05 37.31 -15.32
N THR A 641 14.10 36.66 -16.48
CA THR A 641 15.30 35.92 -16.97
C THR A 641 16.54 36.80 -17.13
N TYR A 642 16.40 37.97 -17.74
CA TYR A 642 17.52 38.89 -17.97
C TYR A 642 17.16 40.33 -17.58
N LEU A 643 18.13 41.03 -17.00
CA LEU A 643 18.13 42.47 -16.78
C LEU A 643 19.07 43.13 -17.79
N ILE A 644 18.56 44.11 -18.55
CA ILE A 644 19.31 44.75 -19.66
C ILE A 644 19.45 46.24 -19.37
N ASP A 645 20.71 46.70 -19.29
CA ASP A 645 21.07 48.10 -19.09
C ASP A 645 21.56 48.69 -20.42
N TYR A 646 20.98 49.80 -20.85
CA TYR A 646 21.29 50.43 -22.13
C TYR A 646 21.12 51.96 -22.08
N ASN A 647 21.62 52.63 -23.12
CA ASN A 647 21.40 54.04 -23.39
C ASN A 647 20.75 54.23 -24.76
#